data_AF-A0A024GNQ8-F1
#
_entry.id   AF-A0A024GNQ8-F1
#
_cell.length_a   1.000
_cell.length_b   1.000
_cell.length_c   1.000
_cell.angle_alpha   90.00
_cell.angle_beta   90.00
_cell.angle_gamma   90.00
#
_symmetry.space_group_name_H-M   'P 1'
#
loop_
_entity.id
_entity.type
_entity.pdbx_description
1 polymer ?
#
loop_
_entity_poly.entity_id
_entity_poly.type
_entity_poly.pdbx_seq_one_letter_code
_entity_poly.pdbx_strand_id
1 'polypeptide(L)'
;MRLDGFVWLLMYGSPQLYAREFHSSERIHLKNKAREMFYHGYNNYMEHAFPWDELKPLTCEGRRWDRRERGDLDQTLGGFSLTLIDSLDMLAILGDHKEFRRAVKLVIQHVTFDRNVTVSVFESAIRVIGGLLSAHVLASSDYVGLMPPPEYTNELLELAVDLATRLLPAFDTPTGIPMDRINLLHGISKHGPFVTCPAAGSVLVEFSYLSRLSKNPIFEQKARIAVLAMWERRSQLDLLGSSIDVLSGTWTSSHVGIGAGTDSFYEYLLKYHILTGEASWLDIFNSSYTAVEAHTKFNDLHVEVDMHYGNRRIRYPRVSALQAFWPGLQVLAGDVINAVKSHDKLFDLWVKFGAMPELFDLRGGGAVVEWARASPLRPELIESTYHLYQATRNHKYLKVGRKLLHDIEAVSRVPCGYAAVKDIYTLEVEDRMDSYFLSETIKYLYLLFSDDPSVIVPSTYIGKTHTVSNVSAFGTTNCFDGEGYWTRPVKSSEIIFSTEGHILLTAPELYRRNSSHQMAILHQCESSTGFENNQVESLSSRKYSSSGYMPLGLSVRYKNTHVGTILASPAKFGQQIINTKLTLEAFFDLEPVGNGCDTISPSSLLSERISGKMVMVYRGNCTFARKALNLEQAGAAGVVIINTARVPYKKYRTQFYLIWDDRSKIGQNVSIPVLMVLAEDVNRLVQLIKDHELKSLLTVKNHRKHKQSFLEEEDEIVVSLSSWLW
;
A
#
# COMPACT_ATOMS: atom_id res chain seq x y z
N MET A 1 51.95 25.74 -19.09
CA MET A 1 52.08 24.33 -18.64
C MET A 1 51.87 24.33 -17.12
N ARG A 2 50.99 23.45 -16.62
CA ARG A 2 50.31 23.41 -15.31
C ARG A 2 49.05 24.27 -15.19
N LEU A 3 47.91 23.58 -15.08
CA LEU A 3 46.63 24.07 -14.57
C LEU A 3 45.95 22.88 -13.85
N ASP A 4 46.41 22.61 -12.64
CA ASP A 4 45.66 21.86 -11.62
C ASP A 4 44.97 22.90 -10.73
N GLY A 5 43.65 22.81 -10.56
CA GLY A 5 42.95 23.64 -9.57
C GLY A 5 41.51 24.09 -9.87
N PHE A 6 40.72 23.39 -10.70
CA PHE A 6 39.34 23.81 -10.96
C PHE A 6 38.36 22.65 -11.26
N VAL A 7 38.22 21.65 -10.37
CA VAL A 7 37.09 20.68 -10.47
C VAL A 7 36.45 20.28 -9.12
N TRP A 8 37.01 20.63 -7.95
CA TRP A 8 36.52 20.11 -6.67
C TRP A 8 35.46 20.95 -5.92
N LEU A 9 34.57 21.67 -6.64
CA LEU A 9 33.58 22.54 -5.98
C LEU A 9 32.15 22.51 -6.57
N LEU A 10 31.64 21.31 -6.90
CA LEU A 10 30.24 21.12 -7.32
C LEU A 10 29.55 19.90 -6.67
N MET A 11 29.93 19.50 -5.46
CA MET A 11 29.25 18.43 -4.69
C MET A 11 28.88 18.87 -3.26
N TYR A 12 28.35 20.08 -3.12
CA TYR A 12 27.48 20.43 -1.99
C TYR A 12 26.13 20.84 -2.58
N GLY A 13 25.13 19.98 -2.37
CA GLY A 13 23.81 20.06 -2.98
C GLY A 13 23.09 21.37 -2.64
N SER A 14 22.98 22.26 -3.63
CA SER A 14 22.01 23.34 -3.61
C SER A 14 20.58 22.76 -3.70
N PRO A 15 19.60 23.22 -2.90
CA PRO A 15 18.19 22.79 -2.99
C PRO A 15 17.55 22.97 -4.38
N GLN A 16 18.18 23.73 -5.28
CA GLN A 16 17.67 24.07 -6.60
C GLN A 16 17.72 22.91 -7.63
N LEU A 17 18.53 21.88 -7.43
CA LEU A 17 18.54 20.69 -8.32
C LEU A 17 17.26 19.84 -8.19
N TYR A 18 16.61 19.89 -7.03
CA TYR A 18 15.35 19.20 -6.78
C TYR A 18 14.13 19.96 -7.31
N ALA A 19 14.24 21.28 -7.54
CA ALA A 19 13.13 22.15 -7.96
C ALA A 19 12.73 22.06 -9.44
N ARG A 20 13.58 21.52 -10.33
CA ARG A 20 13.24 21.38 -11.76
C ARG A 20 12.17 20.30 -11.99
N GLU A 21 11.15 20.64 -12.77
CA GLU A 21 10.16 19.67 -13.24
C GLU A 21 10.82 18.53 -14.03
N PHE A 22 10.24 17.33 -13.91
CA PHE A 22 10.69 16.13 -14.60
C PHE A 22 10.12 16.15 -16.01
N HIS A 23 10.97 16.03 -17.03
CA HIS A 23 10.52 16.18 -18.41
C HIS A 23 9.67 14.96 -18.84
N SER A 24 8.57 15.21 -19.55
CA SER A 24 7.64 14.15 -19.96
C SER A 24 8.31 13.09 -20.84
N SER A 25 9.21 13.49 -21.74
CA SER A 25 9.94 12.52 -22.58
C SER A 25 10.89 11.61 -21.79
N GLU A 26 11.53 12.13 -20.74
CA GLU A 26 12.38 11.32 -19.84
C GLU A 26 11.51 10.32 -19.07
N ARG A 27 10.31 10.74 -18.65
CA ARG A 27 9.35 9.87 -17.97
C ARG A 27 8.90 8.72 -18.86
N ILE A 28 8.49 9.00 -20.09
CA ILE A 28 8.09 7.99 -21.07
C ILE A 28 9.26 7.04 -21.37
N HIS A 29 10.48 7.58 -21.51
CA HIS A 29 11.67 6.75 -21.70
C HIS A 29 11.89 5.77 -20.54
N LEU A 30 11.81 6.24 -19.29
CA LEU A 30 11.99 5.39 -18.10
C LEU A 30 10.85 4.38 -17.91
N LYS A 31 9.60 4.76 -18.21
CA LYS A 31 8.47 3.82 -18.25
C LYS A 31 8.71 2.68 -19.25
N ASN A 32 9.13 3.03 -20.47
CA ASN A 32 9.45 2.04 -21.50
C ASN A 32 10.68 1.20 -21.13
N LYS A 33 11.64 1.79 -20.43
CA LYS A 33 12.79 1.05 -19.90
C LYS A 33 12.35 0.03 -18.85
N ALA A 34 11.52 0.41 -17.87
CA ALA A 34 10.96 -0.52 -16.90
C ALA A 34 10.14 -1.65 -17.55
N ARG A 35 9.36 -1.34 -18.59
CA ARG A 35 8.69 -2.36 -19.42
C ARG A 35 9.69 -3.34 -20.05
N GLU A 36 10.76 -2.82 -20.63
CA GLU A 36 11.82 -3.62 -21.23
C GLU A 36 12.53 -4.50 -20.20
N MET A 37 12.82 -3.98 -19.00
CA MET A 37 13.37 -4.75 -17.88
C MET A 37 12.48 -5.95 -17.51
N PHE A 38 11.16 -5.72 -17.43
CA PHE A 38 10.21 -6.80 -17.17
C PHE A 38 10.32 -7.91 -18.21
N TYR A 39 10.25 -7.57 -19.51
CA TYR A 39 10.32 -8.60 -20.55
C TYR A 39 11.70 -9.25 -20.65
N HIS A 40 12.79 -8.55 -20.34
CA HIS A 40 14.11 -9.17 -20.25
C HIS A 40 14.14 -10.26 -19.17
N GLY A 41 13.64 -9.99 -17.96
CA GLY A 41 13.56 -11.00 -16.91
C GLY A 41 12.52 -12.09 -17.19
N TYR A 42 11.30 -11.69 -17.58
CA TYR A 42 10.17 -12.60 -17.84
C TYR A 42 10.44 -13.56 -19.00
N ASN A 43 10.92 -13.07 -20.15
CA ASN A 43 11.17 -13.93 -21.31
C ASN A 43 12.30 -14.93 -21.03
N ASN A 44 13.37 -14.51 -20.36
CA ASN A 44 14.45 -15.42 -19.97
C ASN A 44 13.98 -16.46 -18.93
N TYR A 45 13.10 -16.08 -18.01
CA TYR A 45 12.43 -17.07 -17.14
C TYR A 45 11.63 -18.08 -17.96
N MET A 46 10.81 -17.61 -18.90
CA MET A 46 9.98 -18.48 -19.75
C MET A 46 10.82 -19.40 -20.66
N GLU A 47 11.99 -18.96 -21.09
CA GLU A 47 12.90 -19.75 -21.95
C GLU A 47 13.74 -20.76 -21.18
N HIS A 48 14.30 -20.35 -20.04
CA HIS A 48 15.35 -21.13 -19.36
C HIS A 48 14.90 -21.79 -18.06
N ALA A 49 13.86 -21.27 -17.42
CA ALA A 49 13.47 -21.70 -16.08
C ALA A 49 12.06 -22.29 -16.01
N PHE A 50 11.10 -21.89 -16.84
CA PHE A 50 9.76 -22.48 -16.82
C PHE A 50 9.83 -24.02 -17.05
N PRO A 51 9.14 -24.86 -16.24
CA PRO A 51 8.14 -24.53 -15.23
C PRO A 51 8.66 -24.44 -13.78
N TRP A 52 9.98 -24.35 -13.57
CA TRP A 52 10.57 -24.15 -12.25
C TRP A 52 10.17 -22.81 -11.63
N ASP A 53 10.40 -22.68 -10.32
CA ASP A 53 9.86 -21.56 -9.55
C ASP A 53 10.58 -20.25 -9.83
N GLU A 54 11.91 -20.27 -9.98
CA GLU A 54 12.72 -19.07 -10.21
C GLU A 54 13.81 -19.31 -11.26
N LEU A 55 14.44 -18.23 -11.71
CA LEU A 55 15.54 -18.24 -12.67
C LEU A 55 16.88 -18.04 -11.96
N LYS A 56 17.88 -18.80 -12.42
CA LYS A 56 19.30 -18.56 -12.20
C LYS A 56 19.86 -17.78 -13.40
N PRO A 57 20.00 -16.46 -13.28
CA PRO A 57 20.24 -15.58 -14.42
C PRO A 57 21.70 -15.58 -14.91
N LEU A 58 22.65 -16.12 -14.14
CA LEU A 58 24.05 -16.28 -14.56
C LEU A 58 24.28 -17.60 -15.30
N THR A 59 23.68 -18.69 -14.82
CA THR A 59 23.81 -20.00 -15.47
C THR A 59 22.74 -20.26 -16.51
N CYS A 60 21.71 -19.41 -16.61
CA CYS A 60 20.55 -19.59 -17.48
C CYS A 60 19.84 -20.93 -17.21
N GLU A 61 19.59 -21.22 -15.94
CA GLU A 61 18.91 -22.46 -15.51
C GLU A 61 17.71 -22.15 -14.61
N GLY A 62 16.76 -23.08 -14.52
CA GLY A 62 15.71 -23.01 -13.51
C GLY A 62 16.23 -23.36 -12.11
N ARG A 63 15.82 -22.58 -11.11
CA ARG A 63 16.02 -22.92 -9.70
C ARG A 63 14.97 -23.93 -9.27
N ARG A 64 15.43 -25.12 -8.88
CA ARG A 64 14.56 -26.26 -8.60
C ARG A 64 14.25 -26.41 -7.11
N TRP A 65 12.97 -26.58 -6.80
CA TRP A 65 12.46 -26.84 -5.45
C TRP A 65 13.00 -28.14 -4.82
N ASP A 66 13.36 -29.13 -5.64
CA ASP A 66 13.81 -30.45 -5.20
C ASP A 66 15.32 -30.54 -4.89
N ARG A 67 16.08 -29.46 -5.15
CA ARG A 67 17.52 -29.39 -4.83
C ARG A 67 17.82 -28.55 -3.59
N ARG A 68 16.98 -27.57 -3.26
CA ARG A 68 17.13 -26.66 -2.10
C ARG A 68 18.53 -26.08 -1.96
N GLU A 69 19.06 -25.55 -3.05
CA GLU A 69 20.45 -25.09 -3.15
C GLU A 69 20.77 -23.91 -2.22
N ARG A 70 19.78 -23.12 -1.79
CA ARG A 70 19.91 -22.03 -0.82
C ARG A 70 19.37 -22.39 0.58
N GLY A 71 19.11 -23.66 0.84
CA GLY A 71 18.62 -24.13 2.14
C GLY A 71 17.29 -23.49 2.54
N ASP A 72 17.31 -22.71 3.62
CA ASP A 72 16.10 -22.08 4.17
C ASP A 72 15.53 -20.96 3.29
N LEU A 73 16.32 -20.36 2.38
CA LEU A 73 15.81 -19.38 1.42
C LEU A 73 14.97 -20.01 0.30
N ASP A 74 15.07 -21.32 0.08
CA ASP A 74 14.29 -22.04 -0.93
C ASP A 74 12.96 -22.59 -0.38
N GLN A 75 12.54 -22.18 0.82
CA GLN A 75 11.29 -22.64 1.44
C GLN A 75 10.03 -22.14 0.74
N THR A 76 10.16 -21.11 -0.10
CA THR A 76 9.12 -20.61 -1.00
C THR A 76 8.92 -21.50 -2.21
N LEU A 77 9.93 -22.32 -2.55
CA LEU A 77 9.94 -23.14 -3.76
C LEU A 77 9.17 -24.45 -3.49
N GLY A 78 8.02 -24.58 -4.13
CA GLY A 78 7.20 -25.80 -4.07
C GLY A 78 6.95 -26.46 -5.42
N GLY A 79 7.49 -25.91 -6.50
CA GLY A 79 7.27 -26.39 -7.86
C GLY A 79 5.93 -25.97 -8.44
N PHE A 80 5.53 -24.72 -8.19
CA PHE A 80 4.26 -24.13 -8.65
C PHE A 80 4.46 -23.10 -9.76
N SER A 81 5.65 -23.03 -10.37
CA SER A 81 6.00 -21.98 -11.33
C SER A 81 5.86 -20.59 -10.73
N LEU A 82 6.43 -20.40 -9.52
CA LEU A 82 6.28 -19.20 -8.70
C LEU A 82 6.43 -17.89 -9.47
N THR A 83 7.50 -17.71 -10.24
CA THR A 83 7.74 -16.50 -11.05
C THR A 83 6.64 -16.26 -12.09
N LEU A 84 6.06 -17.32 -12.68
CA LEU A 84 4.92 -17.18 -13.59
C LEU A 84 3.68 -16.67 -12.86
N ILE A 85 3.35 -17.24 -11.70
CA ILE A 85 2.21 -16.83 -10.88
C ILE A 85 2.37 -15.37 -10.44
N ASP A 86 3.55 -15.03 -9.91
CA ASP A 86 3.83 -13.69 -9.39
C ASP A 86 3.75 -12.62 -10.48
N SER A 87 4.08 -12.97 -11.74
CA SER A 87 4.12 -12.03 -12.86
C SER A 87 2.76 -11.81 -13.57
N LEU A 88 1.70 -12.55 -13.20
CA LEU A 88 0.42 -12.50 -13.94
C LEU A 88 -0.20 -11.10 -13.92
N ASP A 89 -0.29 -10.47 -12.76
CA ASP A 89 -0.91 -9.15 -12.65
C ASP A 89 -0.08 -8.05 -13.33
N MET A 90 1.25 -8.22 -13.38
CA MET A 90 2.15 -7.32 -14.09
C MET A 90 1.90 -7.33 -15.60
N LEU A 91 1.61 -8.50 -16.19
CA LEU A 91 1.21 -8.58 -17.62
C LEU A 91 -0.07 -7.77 -17.90
N ALA A 92 -1.02 -7.79 -16.96
CA ALA A 92 -2.22 -6.95 -17.05
C ALA A 92 -1.90 -5.45 -16.92
N ILE A 93 -1.05 -5.05 -15.98
CA ILE A 93 -0.58 -3.66 -15.80
C ILE A 93 0.11 -3.13 -17.07
N LEU A 94 0.91 -3.98 -17.74
CA LEU A 94 1.58 -3.63 -19.01
C LEU A 94 0.62 -3.52 -20.20
N GLY A 95 -0.63 -3.93 -20.04
CA GLY A 95 -1.62 -4.03 -21.11
C GLY A 95 -1.33 -5.17 -22.10
N ASP A 96 -0.47 -6.13 -21.74
CA ASP A 96 -0.18 -7.29 -22.59
C ASP A 96 -1.17 -8.42 -22.34
N HIS A 97 -2.38 -8.17 -22.84
CA HIS A 97 -3.51 -9.06 -22.70
C HIS A 97 -3.28 -10.44 -23.31
N LYS A 98 -2.58 -10.50 -24.45
CA LYS A 98 -2.31 -11.74 -25.16
C LYS A 98 -1.41 -12.64 -24.31
N GLU A 99 -0.36 -12.05 -23.74
CA GLU A 99 0.55 -12.79 -22.88
C GLU A 99 -0.08 -13.13 -21.54
N PHE A 100 -0.86 -12.23 -20.93
CA PHE A 100 -1.66 -12.52 -19.74
C PHE A 100 -2.53 -13.77 -19.94
N ARG A 101 -3.30 -13.83 -21.04
CA ARG A 101 -4.14 -14.98 -21.39
C ARG A 101 -3.31 -16.27 -21.57
N ARG A 102 -2.14 -16.18 -22.20
CA ARG A 102 -1.24 -17.33 -22.39
C ARG A 102 -0.71 -17.83 -21.05
N ALA A 103 -0.21 -16.93 -20.21
CA ALA A 103 0.34 -17.22 -18.90
C ALA A 103 -0.70 -17.84 -17.96
N VAL A 104 -1.94 -17.32 -17.92
CA VAL A 104 -3.04 -17.91 -17.15
C VAL A 104 -3.31 -19.36 -17.58
N LYS A 105 -3.36 -19.63 -18.89
CA LYS A 105 -3.55 -21.01 -19.40
C LYS A 105 -2.39 -21.92 -19.02
N LEU A 106 -1.15 -21.44 -19.03
CA LEU A 106 0.01 -22.20 -18.59
C LEU A 106 -0.07 -22.55 -17.11
N VAL A 107 -0.48 -21.60 -16.25
CA VAL A 107 -0.69 -21.84 -14.81
C VAL A 107 -1.74 -22.94 -14.60
N ILE A 108 -2.90 -22.82 -15.25
CA ILE A 108 -3.98 -23.82 -15.15
C ILE A 108 -3.50 -25.22 -15.58
N GLN A 109 -2.61 -25.31 -16.57
CA GLN A 109 -2.14 -26.59 -17.12
C GLN A 109 -1.01 -27.24 -16.29
N HIS A 110 -0.13 -26.45 -15.67
CA HIS A 110 1.12 -26.95 -15.10
C HIS A 110 1.15 -26.93 -13.56
N VAL A 111 0.36 -26.08 -12.92
CA VAL A 111 0.43 -25.90 -11.46
C VAL A 111 -0.37 -26.98 -10.74
N THR A 112 0.26 -27.63 -9.77
CA THR A 112 -0.36 -28.60 -8.87
C THR A 112 0.26 -28.52 -7.48
N PHE A 113 -0.57 -28.61 -6.45
CA PHE A 113 -0.14 -28.61 -5.05
C PHE A 113 -0.07 -30.02 -4.46
N ASP A 114 -0.37 -31.06 -5.24
CA ASP A 114 -0.28 -32.45 -4.82
C ASP A 114 1.17 -32.96 -4.87
N ARG A 115 2.00 -32.45 -3.96
CA ARG A 115 3.44 -32.70 -3.95
C ARG A 115 3.94 -32.98 -2.54
N ASN A 116 4.84 -33.94 -2.41
CA ASN A 116 5.57 -34.18 -1.16
C ASN A 116 6.70 -33.15 -0.99
N VAL A 117 6.31 -31.93 -0.61
CA VAL A 117 7.22 -30.81 -0.38
C VAL A 117 6.76 -30.02 0.83
N THR A 118 7.72 -29.60 1.65
CA THR A 118 7.47 -28.70 2.79
C THR A 118 7.69 -27.26 2.37
N VAL A 119 6.65 -26.44 2.48
CA VAL A 119 6.64 -25.02 2.11
C VAL A 119 6.42 -24.13 3.34
N SER A 120 6.81 -22.86 3.23
CA SER A 120 6.40 -21.83 4.20
C SER A 120 4.91 -21.48 4.01
N VAL A 121 4.16 -21.41 5.10
CA VAL A 121 2.74 -21.03 5.09
C VAL A 121 2.59 -19.55 4.70
N PHE A 122 3.44 -18.69 5.25
CA PHE A 122 3.45 -17.26 4.96
C PHE A 122 3.72 -16.99 3.48
N GLU A 123 4.84 -17.51 2.96
CA GLU A 123 5.27 -17.26 1.58
C GLU A 123 4.30 -17.85 0.54
N SER A 124 3.73 -19.02 0.83
CA SER A 124 2.72 -19.64 -0.04
C SER A 124 1.43 -18.81 -0.09
N ALA A 125 1.07 -18.13 1.01
CA ALA A 125 -0.10 -17.27 1.02
C ALA A 125 0.16 -15.99 0.20
N ILE A 126 1.20 -15.24 0.54
CA ILE A 126 1.41 -13.90 -0.03
C ILE A 126 1.77 -13.93 -1.52
N ARG A 127 2.52 -14.95 -1.99
CA ARG A 127 2.93 -15.07 -3.40
C ARG A 127 1.94 -15.89 -4.22
N VAL A 128 1.72 -17.14 -3.83
CA VAL A 128 0.95 -18.08 -4.66
C VAL A 128 -0.55 -17.80 -4.55
N ILE A 129 -1.11 -17.77 -3.34
CA ILE A 129 -2.54 -17.46 -3.16
C ILE A 129 -2.79 -16.01 -3.60
N GLY A 130 -1.96 -15.05 -3.20
CA GLY A 130 -2.04 -13.65 -3.61
C GLY A 130 -2.05 -13.48 -5.13
N GLY A 131 -1.08 -14.05 -5.84
CA GLY A 131 -0.97 -13.97 -7.30
C GLY A 131 -2.13 -14.65 -8.03
N LEU A 132 -2.56 -15.83 -7.58
CA LEU A 132 -3.73 -16.52 -8.13
C LEU A 132 -5.04 -15.74 -7.95
N LEU A 133 -5.25 -15.16 -6.77
CA LEU A 133 -6.43 -14.34 -6.47
C LEU A 133 -6.44 -13.05 -7.29
N SER A 134 -5.29 -12.40 -7.43
CA SER A 134 -5.14 -11.20 -8.24
C SER A 134 -5.44 -11.49 -9.71
N ALA A 135 -4.82 -12.52 -10.28
CA ALA A 135 -5.06 -12.93 -11.64
C ALA A 135 -6.52 -13.39 -11.87
N HIS A 136 -7.15 -14.06 -10.89
CA HIS A 136 -8.56 -14.43 -10.96
C HIS A 136 -9.48 -13.22 -11.14
N VAL A 137 -9.31 -12.17 -10.34
CA VAL A 137 -10.18 -10.98 -10.46
C VAL A 137 -9.90 -10.15 -11.71
N LEU A 138 -8.67 -10.21 -12.24
CA LEU A 138 -8.34 -9.63 -13.53
C LEU A 138 -8.97 -10.44 -14.69
N ALA A 139 -8.93 -11.77 -14.62
CA ALA A 139 -9.44 -12.66 -15.66
C ALA A 139 -10.97 -12.69 -15.71
N SER A 140 -11.64 -12.86 -14.56
CA SER A 140 -13.09 -13.11 -14.47
C SER A 140 -13.94 -11.96 -14.99
N SER A 141 -14.96 -12.28 -15.78
CA SER A 141 -15.99 -11.35 -16.28
C SER A 141 -16.83 -10.70 -15.20
N ASP A 142 -16.89 -11.29 -13.99
CA ASP A 142 -17.63 -10.73 -12.87
C ASP A 142 -16.94 -9.48 -12.28
N TYR A 143 -15.67 -9.23 -12.64
CA TYR A 143 -14.85 -8.17 -12.07
C TYR A 143 -14.22 -7.25 -13.13
N VAL A 144 -13.13 -7.67 -13.78
CA VAL A 144 -12.42 -6.88 -14.82
C VAL A 144 -12.66 -7.46 -16.21
N GLY A 145 -12.71 -8.78 -16.34
CA GLY A 145 -13.13 -9.47 -17.55
C GLY A 145 -12.08 -9.47 -18.66
N LEU A 146 -10.80 -9.62 -18.32
CA LEU A 146 -9.75 -9.82 -19.33
C LEU A 146 -9.93 -11.16 -20.04
N MET A 147 -10.47 -12.20 -19.42
CA MET A 147 -10.69 -13.50 -20.09
C MET A 147 -12.18 -13.85 -20.06
N PRO A 148 -12.96 -13.53 -21.11
CA PRO A 148 -14.39 -13.83 -21.12
C PRO A 148 -14.64 -15.35 -21.20
N PRO A 149 -15.79 -15.83 -20.70
CA PRO A 149 -16.26 -17.18 -20.96
C PRO A 149 -16.35 -17.46 -22.48
N PRO A 150 -16.03 -18.69 -22.94
CA PRO A 150 -15.66 -19.87 -22.16
C PRO A 150 -14.15 -19.99 -21.86
N GLU A 151 -13.34 -18.96 -22.10
CA GLU A 151 -11.87 -19.08 -21.97
C GLU A 151 -11.36 -19.20 -20.54
N TYR A 152 -12.14 -18.76 -19.56
CA TYR A 152 -11.84 -18.81 -18.14
C TYR A 152 -13.16 -18.95 -17.36
N THR A 153 -13.21 -19.86 -16.39
CA THR A 153 -14.45 -20.16 -15.65
C THR A 153 -14.33 -20.15 -14.14
N ASN A 154 -13.12 -20.20 -13.56
CA ASN A 154 -12.72 -19.92 -12.16
C ASN A 154 -11.48 -20.72 -11.70
N GLU A 155 -10.76 -21.34 -12.62
CA GLU A 155 -9.71 -22.33 -12.38
C GLU A 155 -8.59 -21.81 -11.44
N LEU A 156 -8.23 -20.53 -11.56
CA LEU A 156 -7.25 -19.90 -10.65
C LEU A 156 -7.77 -19.76 -9.21
N LEU A 157 -9.07 -19.48 -9.02
CA LEU A 157 -9.69 -19.46 -7.69
C LEU A 157 -9.74 -20.87 -7.10
N GLU A 158 -10.02 -21.89 -7.91
CA GLU A 158 -10.00 -23.29 -7.48
C GLU A 158 -8.61 -23.72 -7.01
N LEU A 159 -7.55 -23.34 -7.75
CA LEU A 159 -6.15 -23.52 -7.34
C LEU A 159 -5.86 -22.82 -6.00
N ALA A 160 -6.29 -21.57 -5.84
CA ALA A 160 -6.09 -20.82 -4.59
C ALA A 160 -6.80 -21.50 -3.40
N VAL A 161 -8.02 -22.02 -3.61
CA VAL A 161 -8.77 -22.80 -2.60
C VAL A 161 -8.05 -24.11 -2.27
N ASP A 162 -7.53 -24.85 -3.24
CA ASP A 162 -6.79 -26.10 -3.00
C ASP A 162 -5.57 -25.84 -2.12
N LEU A 163 -4.71 -24.89 -2.49
CA LEU A 163 -3.53 -24.55 -1.70
C LEU A 163 -3.91 -24.10 -0.30
N ALA A 164 -4.84 -23.14 -0.17
CA ALA A 164 -5.26 -22.65 1.15
C ALA A 164 -5.82 -23.77 2.03
N THR A 165 -6.56 -24.71 1.46
CA THR A 165 -7.09 -25.88 2.18
C THR A 165 -5.96 -26.76 2.71
N ARG A 166 -4.90 -26.96 1.94
CA ARG A 166 -3.69 -27.69 2.37
C ARG A 166 -2.93 -26.96 3.46
N LEU A 167 -3.01 -25.62 3.53
CA LEU A 167 -2.38 -24.81 4.57
C LEU A 167 -3.17 -24.77 5.89
N LEU A 168 -4.49 -25.01 5.87
CA LEU A 168 -5.36 -24.92 7.06
C LEU A 168 -4.88 -25.70 8.30
N PRO A 169 -4.33 -26.93 8.17
CA PRO A 169 -3.83 -27.67 9.33
C PRO A 169 -2.72 -26.96 10.10
N ALA A 170 -2.01 -26.01 9.48
CA ALA A 170 -1.00 -25.22 10.18
C ALA A 170 -1.59 -24.36 11.29
N PHE A 171 -2.86 -23.96 11.18
CA PHE A 171 -3.58 -23.12 12.15
C PHE A 171 -4.24 -23.94 13.27
N ASP A 172 -4.13 -25.27 13.25
CA ASP A 172 -4.69 -26.15 14.29
C ASP A 172 -3.71 -26.31 15.46
N THR A 173 -3.31 -25.18 16.03
CA THR A 173 -2.47 -25.09 17.24
C THR A 173 -3.32 -24.68 18.46
N PRO A 174 -2.89 -24.97 19.70
CA PRO A 174 -3.61 -24.55 20.90
C PRO A 174 -3.85 -23.04 21.00
N THR A 175 -2.96 -22.24 20.40
CA THR A 175 -3.04 -20.77 20.40
C THR A 175 -3.80 -20.22 19.19
N GLY A 176 -3.99 -21.02 18.14
CA GLY A 176 -4.48 -20.57 16.82
C GLY A 176 -3.43 -19.81 15.99
N ILE A 177 -2.21 -19.63 16.49
CA ILE A 177 -1.07 -19.10 15.74
C ILE A 177 -0.55 -20.21 14.81
N PRO A 178 -0.38 -19.96 13.51
CA PRO A 178 -0.01 -21.02 12.59
C PRO A 178 1.45 -21.45 12.74
N MET A 179 1.68 -22.74 12.51
CA MET A 179 3.02 -23.27 12.25
C MET A 179 3.62 -22.58 11.02
N ASP A 180 4.92 -22.29 11.05
CA ASP A 180 5.64 -21.64 9.94
C ASP A 180 5.65 -22.50 8.66
N ARG A 181 5.70 -23.83 8.82
CA ARG A 181 5.92 -24.77 7.71
C ARG A 181 4.90 -25.90 7.70
N ILE A 182 4.56 -26.33 6.50
CA ILE A 182 3.65 -27.44 6.26
C ILE A 182 4.05 -28.25 5.02
N ASN A 183 3.91 -29.57 5.10
CA ASN A 183 4.06 -30.43 3.93
C ASN A 183 2.72 -30.51 3.17
N LEU A 184 2.72 -30.27 1.86
CA LEU A 184 1.47 -30.17 1.08
C LEU A 184 0.75 -31.51 0.87
N LEU A 185 1.43 -32.63 1.10
CA LEU A 185 0.85 -33.97 1.04
C LEU A 185 0.58 -34.56 2.43
N HIS A 186 1.49 -34.33 3.38
CA HIS A 186 1.48 -34.98 4.70
C HIS A 186 1.03 -34.07 5.85
N GLY A 187 0.80 -32.78 5.60
CA GLY A 187 0.42 -31.81 6.62
C GLY A 187 1.57 -31.46 7.57
N ILE A 188 1.24 -31.21 8.84
CA ILE A 188 2.20 -30.75 9.86
C ILE A 188 3.04 -31.90 10.41
N SER A 189 4.36 -31.71 10.46
CA SER A 189 5.27 -32.64 11.12
C SER A 189 5.06 -32.62 12.64
N LYS A 190 5.01 -33.80 13.27
CA LYS A 190 4.99 -33.94 14.74
C LYS A 190 6.32 -33.53 15.40
N HIS A 191 7.38 -33.46 14.61
CA HIS A 191 8.73 -33.11 15.04
C HIS A 191 9.21 -31.94 14.20
N GLY A 192 9.22 -30.74 14.77
CA GLY A 192 9.64 -29.52 14.09
C GLY A 192 9.74 -28.37 15.08
N PRO A 193 10.36 -27.24 14.70
CA PRO A 193 10.34 -26.05 15.52
C PRO A 193 8.90 -25.54 15.61
N PHE A 194 8.40 -25.41 16.85
CA PHE A 194 7.08 -24.82 17.13
C PHE A 194 7.15 -23.30 17.26
N VAL A 195 8.19 -22.67 16.70
CA VAL A 195 8.45 -21.24 16.81
C VAL A 195 8.15 -20.57 15.49
N THR A 196 7.44 -19.44 15.54
CA THR A 196 7.15 -18.58 14.39
C THR A 196 7.38 -17.11 14.75
N CYS A 197 7.07 -16.18 13.85
CA CYS A 197 7.18 -14.73 14.05
C CYS A 197 5.83 -14.02 13.76
N PRO A 198 5.68 -12.74 14.13
CA PRO A 198 4.46 -11.98 13.83
C PRO A 198 4.06 -11.96 12.35
N ALA A 199 5.01 -12.05 11.41
CA ALA A 199 4.70 -12.12 9.98
C ALA A 199 3.84 -13.34 9.61
N ALA A 200 3.77 -14.39 10.43
CA ALA A 200 2.85 -15.51 10.21
C ALA A 200 1.35 -15.13 10.30
N GLY A 201 1.03 -13.96 10.87
CA GLY A 201 -0.30 -13.35 10.80
C GLY A 201 -0.61 -12.71 9.43
N SER A 202 0.40 -12.51 8.60
CA SER A 202 0.32 -11.82 7.29
C SER A 202 -0.19 -12.73 6.18
N VAL A 203 -1.22 -13.49 6.51
CA VAL A 203 -2.07 -14.27 5.60
C VAL A 203 -3.50 -13.72 5.60
N LEU A 204 -3.79 -12.77 6.51
CA LEU A 204 -5.11 -12.21 6.78
C LEU A 204 -5.75 -11.57 5.55
N VAL A 205 -4.99 -10.83 4.75
CA VAL A 205 -5.49 -10.16 3.54
C VAL A 205 -5.92 -11.19 2.50
N GLU A 206 -5.04 -12.14 2.14
CA GLU A 206 -5.31 -13.17 1.14
C GLU A 206 -6.42 -14.10 1.59
N PHE A 207 -6.40 -14.58 2.83
CA PHE A 207 -7.40 -15.52 3.33
C PHE A 207 -8.78 -14.87 3.48
N SER A 208 -8.82 -13.57 3.79
CA SER A 208 -10.06 -12.81 3.78
C SER A 208 -10.64 -12.67 2.38
N TYR A 209 -9.80 -12.27 1.42
CA TYR A 209 -10.20 -12.12 0.03
C TYR A 209 -10.67 -13.46 -0.55
N LEU A 210 -9.92 -14.54 -0.31
CA LEU A 210 -10.28 -15.91 -0.67
C LEU A 210 -11.63 -16.32 -0.07
N SER A 211 -11.88 -16.00 1.20
CA SER A 211 -13.15 -16.36 1.87
C SER A 211 -14.36 -15.67 1.24
N ARG A 212 -14.19 -14.44 0.75
CA ARG A 212 -15.26 -13.72 0.03
C ARG A 212 -15.52 -14.33 -1.34
N LEU A 213 -14.46 -14.61 -2.10
CA LEU A 213 -14.57 -15.15 -3.46
C LEU A 213 -15.08 -16.60 -3.46
N SER A 214 -14.55 -17.45 -2.58
CA SER A 214 -14.94 -18.86 -2.47
C SER A 214 -16.22 -19.09 -1.66
N LYS A 215 -16.72 -18.05 -0.96
CA LYS A 215 -17.84 -18.12 -0.01
C LYS A 215 -17.60 -19.08 1.16
N ASN A 216 -16.35 -19.46 1.43
CA ASN A 216 -15.96 -20.28 2.57
C ASN A 216 -15.31 -19.42 3.66
N PRO A 217 -15.97 -19.19 4.81
CA PRO A 217 -15.46 -18.25 5.82
C PRO A 217 -14.28 -18.79 6.65
N ILE A 218 -13.92 -20.08 6.52
CA ILE A 218 -12.93 -20.71 7.40
C ILE A 218 -11.55 -20.06 7.29
N PHE A 219 -11.14 -19.66 6.08
CA PHE A 219 -9.81 -19.09 5.85
C PHE A 219 -9.67 -17.77 6.62
N GLU A 220 -10.60 -16.85 6.44
CA GLU A 220 -10.60 -15.57 7.15
C GLU A 220 -10.69 -15.77 8.67
N GLN A 221 -11.53 -16.69 9.13
CA GLN A 221 -11.68 -16.96 10.56
C GLN A 221 -10.35 -17.40 11.19
N LYS A 222 -9.65 -18.34 10.56
CA LYS A 222 -8.35 -18.84 11.04
C LYS A 222 -7.29 -17.72 11.04
N ALA A 223 -7.21 -16.94 9.97
CA ALA A 223 -6.25 -15.85 9.88
C ALA A 223 -6.51 -14.74 10.91
N ARG A 224 -7.78 -14.38 11.15
CA ARG A 224 -8.15 -13.41 12.19
C ARG A 224 -7.75 -13.88 13.58
N ILE A 225 -8.01 -15.15 13.90
CA ILE A 225 -7.64 -15.73 15.19
C ILE A 225 -6.12 -15.64 15.39
N ALA A 226 -5.32 -15.99 14.38
CA ALA A 226 -3.87 -15.93 14.45
C ALA A 226 -3.35 -14.53 14.81
N VAL A 227 -3.81 -13.50 14.08
CA VAL A 227 -3.39 -12.11 14.31
C VAL A 227 -3.81 -11.62 15.69
N LEU A 228 -5.06 -11.89 16.10
CA LEU A 228 -5.57 -11.48 17.41
C LEU A 228 -4.85 -12.21 18.54
N ALA A 229 -4.53 -13.50 18.38
CA ALA A 229 -3.78 -14.27 19.36
C ALA A 229 -2.37 -13.69 19.59
N MET A 230 -1.69 -13.21 18.55
CA MET A 230 -0.42 -12.50 18.68
C MET A 230 -0.62 -11.14 19.36
N TRP A 231 -1.62 -10.37 18.95
CA TRP A 231 -1.91 -9.05 19.51
C TRP A 231 -2.27 -9.08 21.00
N GLU A 232 -2.99 -10.11 21.46
CA GLU A 232 -3.30 -10.32 22.87
C GLU A 232 -2.06 -10.55 23.74
N ARG A 233 -0.93 -10.94 23.13
CA ARG A 233 0.33 -11.23 23.82
C ARG A 233 1.34 -10.09 23.76
N ARG A 234 0.97 -8.94 23.22
CA ARG A 234 1.84 -7.75 23.21
C ARG A 234 2.26 -7.34 24.63
N SER A 235 3.38 -6.61 24.71
CA SER A 235 3.87 -6.02 25.94
C SER A 235 2.95 -4.89 26.45
N GLN A 236 3.24 -4.36 27.64
CA GLN A 236 2.60 -3.13 28.14
C GLN A 236 2.89 -1.89 27.28
N LEU A 237 3.88 -1.98 26.37
CA LEU A 237 4.22 -0.95 25.40
C LEU A 237 3.52 -1.16 24.06
N ASP A 238 2.59 -2.13 23.96
CA ASP A 238 1.93 -2.56 22.72
C ASP A 238 2.89 -3.10 21.63
N LEU A 239 4.13 -3.43 22.00
CA LEU A 239 5.12 -4.08 21.12
C LEU A 239 4.99 -5.61 21.15
N LEU A 240 5.31 -6.26 20.03
CA LEU A 240 5.33 -7.71 19.84
C LEU A 240 6.78 -8.23 19.79
N GLY A 241 7.03 -9.44 20.30
CA GLY A 241 8.35 -10.07 20.16
C GLY A 241 8.59 -10.55 18.72
N SER A 242 9.84 -10.89 18.39
CA SER A 242 10.23 -11.39 17.07
C SER A 242 10.01 -12.89 16.89
N SER A 243 9.90 -13.65 17.98
CA SER A 243 9.70 -15.09 17.91
C SER A 243 8.77 -15.59 19.02
N ILE A 244 7.80 -16.41 18.65
CA ILE A 244 6.75 -16.93 19.54
C ILE A 244 6.60 -18.43 19.37
N ASP A 245 6.49 -19.14 20.49
CA ASP A 245 6.12 -20.56 20.50
C ASP A 245 4.60 -20.70 20.26
N VAL A 246 4.20 -21.47 19.25
CA VAL A 246 2.79 -21.60 18.86
C VAL A 246 1.97 -22.53 19.76
N LEU A 247 2.63 -23.32 20.62
CA LEU A 247 1.95 -24.22 21.56
C LEU A 247 1.63 -23.49 22.86
N SER A 248 2.62 -22.83 23.46
CA SER A 248 2.47 -22.08 24.71
C SER A 248 1.99 -20.66 24.49
N GLY A 249 2.25 -20.07 23.33
CA GLY A 249 2.04 -18.66 23.06
C GLY A 249 3.01 -17.74 23.79
N THR A 250 4.18 -18.24 24.20
CA THR A 250 5.21 -17.42 24.87
C THR A 250 6.20 -16.87 23.86
N TRP A 251 6.55 -15.59 23.97
CA TRP A 251 7.65 -15.00 23.21
C TRP A 251 8.98 -15.66 23.60
N THR A 252 9.60 -16.37 22.66
CA THR A 252 10.93 -16.95 22.83
C THR A 252 12.03 -15.92 22.56
N SER A 253 11.71 -14.86 21.81
CA SER A 253 12.59 -13.74 21.54
C SER A 253 11.84 -12.41 21.66
N SER A 254 12.33 -11.55 22.54
CA SER A 254 11.69 -10.27 22.89
C SER A 254 12.17 -9.08 22.08
N HIS A 255 13.14 -9.24 21.16
CA HIS A 255 13.58 -8.12 20.34
C HIS A 255 12.54 -7.81 19.26
N VAL A 256 12.33 -6.53 18.96
CA VAL A 256 11.30 -6.02 18.05
C VAL A 256 11.87 -4.90 17.20
N GLY A 257 11.54 -4.91 15.92
CA GLY A 257 11.74 -3.82 14.98
C GLY A 257 10.60 -3.80 13.96
N ILE A 258 10.80 -3.12 12.85
CA ILE A 258 9.88 -3.09 11.70
C ILE A 258 10.49 -3.78 10.47
N GLY A 259 11.48 -4.65 10.67
CA GLY A 259 12.09 -5.41 9.59
C GLY A 259 11.53 -6.83 9.51
N ALA A 260 12.36 -7.73 8.98
CA ALA A 260 12.04 -9.14 8.78
C ALA A 260 11.29 -9.77 9.96
N GLY A 261 10.13 -10.36 9.67
CA GLY A 261 9.35 -11.15 10.61
C GLY A 261 8.33 -10.35 11.43
N THR A 262 8.31 -9.02 11.31
CA THR A 262 7.30 -8.15 11.95
C THR A 262 6.69 -7.11 11.03
N ASP A 263 7.42 -6.68 10.00
CA ASP A 263 6.99 -5.81 8.90
C ASP A 263 5.51 -5.96 8.48
N SER A 264 5.18 -7.05 7.77
CA SER A 264 3.89 -7.24 7.11
C SER A 264 2.74 -7.44 8.10
N PHE A 265 3.03 -7.74 9.37
CA PHE A 265 2.01 -7.75 10.43
C PHE A 265 1.35 -6.38 10.56
N TYR A 266 2.15 -5.31 10.62
CA TYR A 266 1.64 -3.95 10.75
C TYR A 266 0.85 -3.52 9.52
N GLU A 267 1.37 -3.88 8.35
CA GLU A 267 0.75 -3.61 7.07
C GLU A 267 -0.65 -4.22 6.98
N TYR A 268 -0.79 -5.48 7.38
CA TYR A 268 -2.04 -6.22 7.25
C TYR A 268 -3.12 -5.71 8.19
N LEU A 269 -2.78 -5.12 9.34
CA LEU A 269 -3.77 -4.45 10.20
C LEU A 269 -4.46 -3.30 9.46
N LEU A 270 -3.69 -2.46 8.76
CA LEU A 270 -4.23 -1.35 7.98
C LEU A 270 -4.90 -1.84 6.70
N LYS A 271 -4.24 -2.69 5.91
CA LYS A 271 -4.78 -3.20 4.64
C LYS A 271 -6.06 -4.01 4.83
N TYR A 272 -6.17 -4.80 5.91
CA TYR A 272 -7.40 -5.49 6.26
C TYR A 272 -8.53 -4.53 6.66
N HIS A 273 -8.22 -3.47 7.40
CA HIS A 273 -9.19 -2.40 7.67
C HIS A 273 -9.69 -1.76 6.37
N ILE A 274 -8.78 -1.45 5.44
CA ILE A 274 -9.12 -0.87 4.13
C ILE A 274 -10.06 -1.81 3.35
N LEU A 275 -9.77 -3.11 3.28
CA LEU A 275 -10.62 -4.08 2.59
C LEU A 275 -12.00 -4.25 3.23
N THR A 276 -12.06 -4.35 4.56
CA THR A 276 -13.27 -4.77 5.27
C THR A 276 -14.13 -3.62 5.81
N GLY A 277 -13.53 -2.45 6.02
CA GLY A 277 -14.13 -1.33 6.75
C GLY A 277 -14.24 -1.55 8.27
N GLU A 278 -13.69 -2.63 8.83
CA GLU A 278 -13.80 -2.91 10.27
C GLU A 278 -12.89 -1.99 11.09
N ALA A 279 -13.48 -1.02 11.79
CA ALA A 279 -12.75 -0.01 12.59
C ALA A 279 -11.87 -0.60 13.70
N SER A 280 -12.23 -1.74 14.30
CA SER A 280 -11.42 -2.39 15.33
C SER A 280 -10.01 -2.77 14.87
N TRP A 281 -9.81 -2.97 13.56
CA TRP A 281 -8.49 -3.26 13.00
C TRP A 281 -7.64 -2.00 12.83
N LEU A 282 -8.28 -0.87 12.48
CA LEU A 282 -7.63 0.44 12.50
C LEU A 282 -7.19 0.80 13.92
N ASP A 283 -7.96 0.40 14.94
CA ASP A 283 -7.61 0.61 16.34
C ASP A 283 -6.34 -0.13 16.74
N ILE A 284 -6.25 -1.42 16.36
CA ILE A 284 -5.07 -2.24 16.59
C ILE A 284 -3.87 -1.67 15.83
N PHE A 285 -4.08 -1.27 14.56
CA PHE A 285 -3.06 -0.58 13.77
C PHE A 285 -2.55 0.69 14.48
N ASN A 286 -3.43 1.61 14.86
CA ASN A 286 -3.06 2.87 15.50
C ASN A 286 -2.29 2.64 16.82
N SER A 287 -2.71 1.68 17.65
CA SER A 287 -1.97 1.29 18.86
C SER A 287 -0.57 0.77 18.52
N SER A 288 -0.48 -0.15 17.56
CA SER A 288 0.80 -0.75 17.15
C SER A 288 1.76 0.26 16.51
N TYR A 289 1.24 1.14 15.64
CA TYR A 289 2.00 2.18 14.95
C TYR A 289 2.54 3.21 15.93
N THR A 290 1.70 3.69 16.86
CA THR A 290 2.10 4.63 17.92
C THR A 290 3.21 4.03 18.79
N ALA A 291 3.09 2.76 19.15
CA ALA A 291 4.10 2.05 19.93
C ALA A 291 5.45 1.95 19.18
N VAL A 292 5.41 1.60 17.90
CA VAL A 292 6.59 1.53 17.03
C VAL A 292 7.27 2.90 16.94
N GLU A 293 6.54 3.96 16.59
CA GLU A 293 7.09 5.31 16.46
C GLU A 293 7.64 5.83 17.81
N ALA A 294 7.01 5.50 18.93
CA ALA A 294 7.46 5.93 20.26
C ALA A 294 8.71 5.20 20.76
N HIS A 295 8.88 3.92 20.39
CA HIS A 295 9.86 3.05 21.04
C HIS A 295 10.98 2.54 20.13
N THR A 296 10.81 2.54 18.81
CA THR A 296 11.81 2.01 17.87
C THR A 296 12.48 3.10 17.03
N LYS A 297 11.86 4.28 16.92
CA LYS A 297 12.38 5.39 16.11
C LYS A 297 13.70 5.93 16.66
N PHE A 298 14.68 6.09 15.78
CA PHE A 298 16.02 6.62 16.04
C PHE A 298 16.53 7.36 14.80
N ASN A 299 16.68 8.68 14.87
CA ASN A 299 17.15 9.54 13.77
C ASN A 299 16.38 9.35 12.44
N ASP A 300 15.05 9.39 12.51
CA ASP A 300 14.11 9.16 11.40
C ASP A 300 14.17 7.75 10.76
N LEU A 301 14.98 6.84 11.31
CA LEU A 301 14.99 5.41 11.02
C LEU A 301 14.42 4.63 12.20
N HIS A 302 14.36 3.31 12.10
CA HIS A 302 13.88 2.44 13.17
C HIS A 302 14.92 1.38 13.52
N VAL A 303 15.17 1.20 14.82
CA VAL A 303 16.13 0.24 15.38
C VAL A 303 15.41 -0.85 16.15
N GLU A 304 16.11 -1.96 16.39
CA GLU A 304 15.56 -3.08 17.13
C GLU A 304 15.74 -2.90 18.64
N VAL A 305 14.64 -2.98 19.37
CA VAL A 305 14.57 -2.77 20.82
C VAL A 305 14.00 -3.98 21.53
N ASP A 306 14.03 -4.01 22.87
CA ASP A 306 13.33 -5.05 23.63
C ASP A 306 11.86 -4.67 23.83
N MET A 307 10.93 -5.58 23.54
CA MET A 307 9.48 -5.32 23.59
C MET A 307 9.00 -4.81 24.95
N HIS A 308 9.64 -5.20 26.06
CA HIS A 308 9.21 -4.78 27.40
C HIS A 308 9.78 -3.43 27.84
N TYR A 309 10.85 -2.96 27.19
CA TYR A 309 11.59 -1.77 27.61
C TYR A 309 11.65 -0.67 26.55
N GLY A 310 11.33 -0.99 25.29
CA GLY A 310 11.38 -0.07 24.16
C GLY A 310 12.77 0.56 23.99
N ASN A 311 12.80 1.83 23.58
CA ASN A 311 14.02 2.64 23.41
C ASN A 311 14.94 2.72 24.64
N ARG A 312 14.49 2.32 25.85
CA ARG A 312 15.35 2.21 27.03
C ARG A 312 16.31 1.03 26.96
N ARG A 313 16.06 0.07 26.07
CA ARG A 313 16.90 -1.10 25.84
C ARG A 313 16.95 -1.43 24.35
N ILE A 314 17.79 -0.69 23.63
CA ILE A 314 18.14 -1.01 22.24
C ILE A 314 18.91 -2.34 22.22
N ARG A 315 18.39 -3.30 21.46
CA ARG A 315 19.02 -4.62 21.28
C ARG A 315 20.03 -4.57 20.15
N TYR A 316 19.60 -4.06 18.99
CA TYR A 316 20.43 -3.92 17.81
C TYR A 316 20.16 -2.56 17.14
N PRO A 317 21.12 -1.62 17.19
CA PRO A 317 21.02 -0.35 16.49
C PRO A 317 21.33 -0.56 15.00
N ARG A 318 20.48 -1.30 14.29
CA ARG A 318 20.67 -1.63 12.87
C ARG A 318 19.41 -1.34 12.05
N VAL A 319 19.61 -1.15 10.76
CA VAL A 319 18.60 -0.79 9.77
C VAL A 319 18.51 -1.92 8.74
N SER A 320 17.36 -2.58 8.64
CA SER A 320 17.07 -3.56 7.59
C SER A 320 16.59 -2.90 6.29
N ALA A 321 16.98 -3.45 5.13
CA ALA A 321 16.42 -3.08 3.83
C ALA A 321 14.88 -3.22 3.79
N LEU A 322 14.35 -4.29 4.38
CA LEU A 322 12.91 -4.59 4.44
C LEU A 322 12.12 -3.49 5.15
N GLN A 323 12.73 -2.75 6.09
CA GLN A 323 12.04 -1.64 6.76
C GLN A 323 11.66 -0.50 5.80
N ALA A 324 12.22 -0.49 4.59
CA ALA A 324 11.90 0.51 3.59
C ALA A 324 10.47 0.42 3.05
N PHE A 325 9.65 -0.52 3.51
CA PHE A 325 8.19 -0.54 3.26
C PHE A 325 7.45 0.47 4.15
N TRP A 326 8.02 0.80 5.32
CA TRP A 326 7.38 1.63 6.33
C TRP A 326 6.98 3.01 5.82
N PRO A 327 7.80 3.75 5.05
CA PRO A 327 7.34 5.01 4.45
C PRO A 327 6.09 4.85 3.57
N GLY A 328 5.98 3.78 2.79
CA GLY A 328 4.79 3.45 2.01
C GLY A 328 3.58 3.21 2.90
N LEU A 329 3.74 2.44 3.98
CA LEU A 329 2.70 2.23 4.99
C LEU A 329 2.31 3.55 5.71
N GLN A 330 3.28 4.42 5.99
CA GLN A 330 3.05 5.75 6.56
C GLN A 330 2.24 6.64 5.62
N VAL A 331 2.50 6.60 4.31
CA VAL A 331 1.67 7.28 3.30
C VAL A 331 0.23 6.76 3.35
N LEU A 332 0.04 5.44 3.35
CA LEU A 332 -1.28 4.80 3.45
C LEU A 332 -1.99 5.17 4.75
N ALA A 333 -1.26 5.32 5.85
CA ALA A 333 -1.79 5.77 7.14
C ALA A 333 -2.04 7.29 7.20
N GLY A 334 -1.60 8.05 6.19
CA GLY A 334 -1.72 9.51 6.13
C GLY A 334 -0.59 10.30 6.80
N ASP A 335 0.44 9.65 7.34
CA ASP A 335 1.63 10.26 7.95
C ASP A 335 2.74 10.52 6.91
N VAL A 336 2.38 11.30 5.87
CA VAL A 336 3.26 11.58 4.72
C VAL A 336 4.57 12.27 5.14
N ILE A 337 4.54 13.08 6.20
CA ILE A 337 5.72 13.82 6.67
C ILE A 337 6.79 12.89 7.24
N ASN A 338 6.39 11.94 8.11
CA ASN A 338 7.36 10.98 8.62
C ASN A 338 7.82 10.02 7.53
N ALA A 339 6.94 9.69 6.58
CA ALA A 339 7.31 8.93 5.38
C ALA A 339 8.42 9.63 4.58
N VAL A 340 8.33 10.95 4.35
CA VAL A 340 9.37 11.71 3.65
C VAL A 340 10.71 11.63 4.41
N LYS A 341 10.69 11.81 5.73
CA LYS A 341 11.91 11.82 6.57
C LYS A 341 12.62 10.46 6.57
N SER A 342 11.87 9.38 6.80
CA SER A 342 12.40 8.03 6.83
C SER A 342 12.89 7.57 5.45
N HIS A 343 12.12 7.86 4.40
CA HIS A 343 12.51 7.59 3.01
C HIS A 343 13.83 8.28 2.62
N ASP A 344 14.02 9.55 3.00
CA ASP A 344 15.25 10.26 2.68
C ASP A 344 16.49 9.59 3.31
N LYS A 345 16.38 9.13 4.57
CA LYS A 345 17.47 8.40 5.24
C LYS A 345 17.76 7.04 4.62
N LEU A 346 16.73 6.34 4.16
CA LEU A 346 16.88 5.06 3.48
C LEU A 346 17.48 5.25 2.08
N PHE A 347 17.07 6.29 1.36
CA PHE A 347 17.62 6.61 0.05
C PHE A 347 19.09 7.05 0.13
N ASP A 348 19.51 7.73 1.20
CA ASP A 348 20.93 8.05 1.44
C ASP A 348 21.80 6.78 1.48
N LEU A 349 21.28 5.66 2.01
CA LEU A 349 21.98 4.37 1.99
C LEU A 349 22.13 3.85 0.56
N TRP A 350 21.07 3.90 -0.25
CA TRP A 350 21.16 3.53 -1.66
C TRP A 350 22.17 4.40 -2.42
N VAL A 351 22.15 5.72 -2.20
CA VAL A 351 23.10 6.65 -2.84
C VAL A 351 24.54 6.31 -2.47
N LYS A 352 24.79 5.93 -1.21
CA LYS A 352 26.12 5.55 -0.72
C LYS A 352 26.65 4.26 -1.36
N PHE A 353 25.79 3.27 -1.56
CA PHE A 353 26.21 1.91 -1.92
C PHE A 353 25.90 1.51 -3.37
N GLY A 354 24.98 2.19 -4.06
CA GLY A 354 24.50 1.80 -5.39
C GLY A 354 23.42 0.70 -5.38
N ALA A 355 23.18 0.08 -4.22
CA ALA A 355 22.04 -0.80 -3.94
C ALA A 355 21.68 -0.69 -2.45
N MET A 356 20.55 -1.26 -2.03
CA MET A 356 20.13 -1.22 -0.61
C MET A 356 20.89 -2.28 0.20
N PRO A 357 21.64 -1.92 1.26
CA PRO A 357 22.25 -2.92 2.14
C PRO A 357 21.18 -3.67 2.94
N GLU A 358 21.26 -5.00 3.00
CA GLU A 358 20.26 -5.85 3.67
C GLU A 358 20.17 -5.55 5.18
N LEU A 359 21.32 -5.38 5.85
CA LEU A 359 21.41 -4.92 7.24
C LEU A 359 22.57 -3.94 7.42
N PHE A 360 22.26 -2.73 7.87
CA PHE A 360 23.23 -1.68 8.15
C PHE A 360 23.29 -1.38 9.65
N ASP A 361 24.43 -1.66 10.28
CA ASP A 361 24.69 -1.34 11.68
C ASP A 361 25.01 0.16 11.82
N LEU A 362 24.39 0.83 12.78
CA LEU A 362 24.57 2.26 13.05
C LEU A 362 25.74 2.56 14.00
N ARG A 363 26.39 1.54 14.59
CA ARG A 363 27.53 1.72 15.51
C ARG A 363 28.78 2.20 14.79
N GLY A 364 29.61 2.97 15.50
CA GLY A 364 30.99 3.26 15.09
C GLY A 364 31.15 4.01 13.76
N GLY A 365 30.17 4.79 13.33
CA GLY A 365 30.19 5.50 12.03
C GLY A 365 29.45 4.76 10.90
N GLY A 366 28.96 3.56 11.18
CA GLY A 366 28.02 2.82 10.36
C GLY A 366 28.67 1.89 9.32
N ALA A 367 28.29 0.62 9.34
CA ALA A 367 28.82 -0.41 8.45
C ALA A 367 27.75 -1.46 8.10
N VAL A 368 27.85 -2.06 6.91
CA VAL A 368 27.02 -3.20 6.55
C VAL A 368 27.44 -4.41 7.38
N VAL A 369 26.47 -5.14 7.92
CA VAL A 369 26.70 -6.35 8.72
C VAL A 369 27.38 -7.42 7.85
N GLU A 370 28.45 -8.02 8.37
CA GLU A 370 29.37 -8.85 7.57
C GLU A 370 28.71 -10.01 6.83
N TRP A 371 27.75 -10.69 7.45
CA TRP A 371 27.03 -11.82 6.85
C TRP A 371 25.83 -11.39 5.99
N ALA A 372 25.49 -10.10 5.95
CA ALA A 372 24.33 -9.53 5.25
C ALA A 372 24.76 -8.52 4.18
N ARG A 373 25.82 -8.84 3.44
CA ARG A 373 26.35 -7.99 2.36
C ARG A 373 25.59 -8.12 1.03
N ALA A 374 24.75 -9.12 0.90
CA ALA A 374 23.92 -9.28 -0.30
C ALA A 374 22.85 -8.17 -0.38
N SER A 375 22.42 -7.85 -1.60
CA SER A 375 21.26 -7.01 -1.88
C SER A 375 20.42 -7.70 -2.96
N PRO A 376 19.34 -8.40 -2.58
CA PRO A 376 18.64 -9.30 -3.49
C PRO A 376 17.56 -8.60 -4.33
N LEU A 377 17.82 -7.38 -4.81
CA LEU A 377 16.87 -6.62 -5.65
C LEU A 377 15.53 -6.31 -4.97
N ARG A 378 15.60 -6.09 -3.65
CA ARG A 378 14.52 -5.73 -2.73
C ARG A 378 13.59 -4.60 -3.26
N PRO A 379 12.24 -4.76 -3.18
CA PRO A 379 11.29 -3.79 -3.74
C PRO A 379 10.96 -2.60 -2.84
N GLU A 380 11.16 -2.69 -1.53
CA GLU A 380 10.41 -1.89 -0.55
C GLU A 380 10.73 -0.38 -0.63
N LEU A 381 11.98 -0.01 -0.94
CA LEU A 381 12.34 1.39 -1.15
C LEU A 381 11.67 1.97 -2.41
N ILE A 382 11.51 1.17 -3.45
CA ILE A 382 10.85 1.55 -4.71
C ILE A 382 9.34 1.64 -4.49
N GLU A 383 8.74 0.70 -3.77
CA GLU A 383 7.34 0.75 -3.32
C GLU A 383 7.06 2.08 -2.59
N SER A 384 7.86 2.39 -1.56
CA SER A 384 7.74 3.64 -0.82
C SER A 384 7.92 4.88 -1.70
N THR A 385 8.84 4.83 -2.67
CA THR A 385 9.04 5.90 -3.65
C THR A 385 7.79 6.11 -4.52
N TYR A 386 7.16 5.01 -4.95
CA TYR A 386 5.91 5.03 -5.70
C TYR A 386 4.77 5.65 -4.86
N HIS A 387 4.56 5.19 -3.63
CA HIS A 387 3.52 5.73 -2.75
C HIS A 387 3.74 7.21 -2.42
N LEU A 388 4.98 7.63 -2.16
CA LEU A 388 5.31 9.03 -1.93
C LEU A 388 5.07 9.91 -3.17
N TYR A 389 5.41 9.43 -4.37
CA TYR A 389 5.08 10.15 -5.60
C TYR A 389 3.57 10.25 -5.80
N GLN A 390 2.85 9.16 -5.54
CA GLN A 390 1.40 9.10 -5.63
C GLN A 390 0.74 10.12 -4.69
N ALA A 391 1.20 10.22 -3.45
CA ALA A 391 0.68 11.13 -2.44
C ALA A 391 1.05 12.61 -2.64
N THR A 392 2.29 12.88 -3.05
CA THR A 392 2.80 14.27 -3.08
C THR A 392 2.84 14.88 -4.47
N ARG A 393 2.83 14.04 -5.52
CA ARG A 393 3.17 14.42 -6.91
C ARG A 393 4.53 15.14 -7.03
N ASN A 394 5.40 14.99 -6.04
CA ASN A 394 6.69 15.66 -6.02
C ASN A 394 7.66 14.94 -6.96
N HIS A 395 8.17 15.67 -7.96
CA HIS A 395 9.10 15.15 -8.96
C HIS A 395 10.44 14.70 -8.39
N LYS A 396 10.76 15.01 -7.13
CA LYS A 396 11.85 14.37 -6.39
C LYS A 396 11.80 12.84 -6.48
N TYR A 397 10.62 12.25 -6.32
CA TYR A 397 10.46 10.79 -6.32
C TYR A 397 10.64 10.18 -7.71
N LEU A 398 10.32 10.90 -8.79
CA LEU A 398 10.67 10.49 -10.14
C LEU A 398 12.20 10.47 -10.35
N LYS A 399 12.92 11.45 -9.80
CA LYS A 399 14.39 11.51 -9.84
C LYS A 399 15.03 10.39 -9.02
N VAL A 400 14.45 10.07 -7.87
CA VAL A 400 14.83 8.91 -7.04
C VAL A 400 14.64 7.63 -7.86
N GLY A 401 13.43 7.38 -8.38
CA GLY A 401 13.15 6.20 -9.19
C GLY A 401 14.08 6.05 -10.40
N ARG A 402 14.45 7.17 -11.04
CA ARG A 402 15.40 7.16 -12.16
C ARG A 402 16.77 6.65 -11.73
N LYS A 403 17.26 7.08 -10.57
CA LYS A 403 18.53 6.58 -10.00
C LYS A 403 18.42 5.09 -9.67
N LEU A 404 17.36 4.67 -8.99
CA LEU A 404 17.12 3.28 -8.63
C LEU A 404 17.12 2.37 -9.88
N LEU A 405 16.34 2.75 -10.91
CA LEU A 405 16.28 2.04 -12.18
C LEU A 405 17.64 1.97 -12.88
N HIS A 406 18.35 3.10 -12.98
CA HIS A 406 19.66 3.16 -13.63
C HIS A 406 20.71 2.29 -12.91
N ASP A 407 20.74 2.32 -11.57
CA ASP A 407 21.69 1.53 -10.80
C ASP A 407 21.41 0.02 -10.95
N ILE A 408 20.13 -0.40 -10.91
CA ILE A 408 19.72 -1.80 -11.17
C ILE A 408 20.14 -2.24 -12.58
N GLU A 409 19.87 -1.41 -13.60
CA GLU A 409 20.26 -1.71 -14.98
C GLU A 409 21.77 -1.84 -15.15
N ALA A 410 22.55 -0.99 -14.46
CA ALA A 410 24.00 -0.97 -14.59
C ALA A 410 24.68 -2.14 -13.89
N VAL A 411 24.14 -2.59 -12.75
CA VAL A 411 24.79 -3.59 -11.89
C VAL A 411 24.23 -4.98 -12.09
N SER A 412 22.90 -5.11 -12.11
CA SER A 412 22.23 -6.41 -11.97
C SER A 412 21.82 -7.04 -13.30
N ARG A 413 21.82 -6.29 -14.40
CA ARG A 413 21.43 -6.84 -15.70
C ARG A 413 22.49 -7.81 -16.23
N VAL A 414 22.07 -9.04 -16.54
CA VAL A 414 22.90 -10.12 -17.10
C VAL A 414 22.21 -10.75 -18.32
N PRO A 415 22.90 -11.55 -19.17
CA PRO A 415 22.31 -12.05 -20.42
C PRO A 415 20.95 -12.75 -20.24
N CYS A 416 20.82 -13.57 -19.20
CA CYS A 416 19.62 -14.36 -18.94
C CYS A 416 18.70 -13.78 -17.86
N GLY A 417 18.73 -12.46 -17.60
CA GLY A 417 17.81 -11.82 -16.64
C GLY A 417 18.50 -10.81 -15.73
N TYR A 418 18.16 -10.83 -14.44
CA TYR A 418 18.70 -9.93 -13.43
C TYR A 418 19.25 -10.68 -12.22
N ALA A 419 20.51 -10.39 -11.88
CA ALA A 419 21.24 -11.03 -10.81
C ALA A 419 21.27 -10.15 -9.55
N ALA A 420 20.95 -10.74 -8.40
CA ALA A 420 21.11 -10.13 -7.09
C ALA A 420 22.58 -9.72 -6.85
N VAL A 421 22.79 -8.65 -6.09
CA VAL A 421 24.13 -8.27 -5.64
C VAL A 421 24.54 -9.19 -4.49
N LYS A 422 25.71 -9.81 -4.59
CA LYS A 422 26.29 -10.70 -3.59
C LYS A 422 27.05 -9.94 -2.50
N ASP A 423 27.82 -8.94 -2.88
CA ASP A 423 28.56 -8.07 -1.95
C ASP A 423 28.36 -6.60 -2.34
N ILE A 424 27.70 -5.86 -1.47
CA ILE A 424 27.35 -4.45 -1.63
C ILE A 424 28.54 -3.50 -1.78
N TYR A 425 29.74 -3.89 -1.34
CA TYR A 425 30.94 -3.05 -1.48
C TYR A 425 31.63 -3.23 -2.83
N THR A 426 31.54 -4.42 -3.43
CA THR A 426 32.16 -4.72 -4.74
C THR A 426 31.16 -4.64 -5.88
N LEU A 427 29.86 -4.72 -5.57
CA LEU A 427 28.76 -4.86 -6.52
C LEU A 427 28.89 -6.11 -7.42
N GLU A 428 29.64 -7.12 -6.96
CA GLU A 428 29.62 -8.44 -7.57
C GLU A 428 28.24 -9.06 -7.43
N VAL A 429 27.75 -9.72 -8.48
CA VAL A 429 26.43 -10.34 -8.52
C VAL A 429 26.50 -11.85 -8.24
N GLU A 430 25.38 -12.41 -7.76
CA GLU A 430 25.18 -13.84 -7.57
C GLU A 430 24.03 -14.38 -8.44
N ASP A 431 24.03 -15.70 -8.63
CA ASP A 431 23.11 -16.40 -9.52
C ASP A 431 21.70 -16.56 -8.92
N ARG A 432 21.04 -15.43 -8.71
CA ARG A 432 19.74 -15.31 -8.03
C ARG A 432 18.90 -14.20 -8.65
N MET A 433 17.72 -14.59 -9.14
CA MET A 433 16.63 -13.68 -9.46
C MET A 433 15.39 -14.17 -8.70
N ASP A 434 15.06 -13.50 -7.60
CA ASP A 434 13.85 -13.86 -6.85
C ASP A 434 12.60 -13.39 -7.60
N SER A 435 11.49 -14.13 -7.47
CA SER A 435 10.26 -13.85 -8.24
C SER A 435 9.69 -12.43 -8.02
N TYR A 436 9.79 -11.91 -6.79
CA TYR A 436 9.33 -10.56 -6.43
C TYR A 436 9.99 -9.44 -7.22
N PHE A 437 11.16 -9.68 -7.82
CA PHE A 437 11.80 -8.66 -8.65
C PHE A 437 10.91 -8.27 -9.85
N LEU A 438 10.24 -9.26 -10.46
CA LEU A 438 9.33 -9.02 -11.58
C LEU A 438 7.97 -8.50 -11.12
N SER A 439 7.44 -9.04 -10.02
CA SER A 439 6.11 -8.70 -9.52
C SER A 439 6.06 -7.41 -8.70
N GLU A 440 7.16 -6.94 -8.14
CA GLU A 440 7.17 -5.77 -7.25
C GLU A 440 8.14 -4.70 -7.73
N THR A 441 9.45 -5.00 -7.74
CA THR A 441 10.50 -4.02 -8.02
C THR A 441 10.26 -3.32 -9.37
N ILE A 442 10.04 -4.10 -10.43
CA ILE A 442 9.77 -3.53 -11.76
C ILE A 442 8.35 -2.98 -11.86
N LYS A 443 7.36 -3.59 -11.20
CA LYS A 443 5.97 -3.11 -11.16
C LYS A 443 5.90 -1.69 -10.63
N TYR A 444 6.49 -1.42 -9.47
CA TYR A 444 6.49 -0.10 -8.85
C TYR A 444 7.31 0.92 -9.66
N LEU A 445 8.42 0.52 -10.29
CA LEU A 445 9.15 1.38 -11.23
C LEU A 445 8.27 1.76 -12.45
N TYR A 446 7.60 0.78 -13.07
CA TYR A 446 6.72 1.03 -14.21
C TYR A 446 5.56 1.97 -13.84
N LEU A 447 4.90 1.71 -12.71
CA LEU A 447 3.79 2.53 -12.22
C LEU A 447 4.23 3.94 -11.83
N LEU A 448 5.41 4.10 -11.21
CA LEU A 448 5.98 5.42 -10.87
C LEU A 448 6.11 6.32 -12.11
N PHE A 449 6.53 5.74 -13.23
CA PHE A 449 6.68 6.45 -14.50
C PHE A 449 5.43 6.43 -15.40
N SER A 450 4.30 5.88 -14.95
CA SER A 450 3.06 5.85 -15.74
C SER A 450 2.57 7.24 -16.14
N ASP A 451 2.11 7.42 -17.37
CA ASP A 451 1.61 8.70 -17.89
C ASP A 451 0.36 9.17 -17.12
N ASP A 452 -0.51 8.22 -16.79
CA ASP A 452 -1.67 8.42 -15.93
C ASP A 452 -1.50 7.60 -14.64
N PRO A 453 -1.07 8.25 -13.53
CA PRO A 453 -0.90 7.57 -12.25
C PRO A 453 -2.22 7.10 -11.60
N SER A 454 -3.37 7.53 -12.12
CA SER A 454 -4.69 7.11 -11.60
C SER A 454 -5.16 5.78 -12.18
N VAL A 455 -4.49 5.27 -13.22
CA VAL A 455 -4.81 4.01 -13.90
C VAL A 455 -3.70 3.00 -13.62
N ILE A 456 -4.09 1.84 -13.07
CA ILE A 456 -3.18 0.72 -12.78
C ILE A 456 -3.25 -0.31 -13.90
N VAL A 457 -4.46 -0.70 -14.30
CA VAL A 457 -4.69 -1.61 -15.44
C VAL A 457 -5.44 -0.85 -16.53
N PRO A 458 -4.88 -0.72 -17.74
CA PRO A 458 -5.52 -0.01 -18.82
C PRO A 458 -6.76 -0.75 -19.36
N SER A 459 -7.68 0.01 -19.97
CA SER A 459 -8.80 -0.57 -20.72
C SER A 459 -8.30 -1.36 -21.93
N THR A 460 -8.91 -2.52 -22.20
CA THR A 460 -8.54 -3.43 -23.28
C THR A 460 -9.78 -3.81 -24.09
N TYR A 461 -9.65 -3.80 -25.42
CA TYR A 461 -10.70 -4.31 -26.31
C TYR A 461 -10.65 -5.83 -26.42
N ILE A 462 -11.78 -6.48 -26.15
CA ILE A 462 -11.97 -7.92 -26.21
C ILE A 462 -12.94 -8.22 -27.36
N GLY A 463 -12.42 -8.69 -28.50
CA GLY A 463 -13.23 -9.03 -29.67
C GLY A 463 -12.38 -9.52 -30.85
N LYS A 464 -13.04 -10.04 -31.89
CA LYS A 464 -12.37 -10.31 -33.17
C LYS A 464 -12.31 -9.01 -33.97
N THR A 465 -11.11 -8.50 -34.22
CA THR A 465 -10.92 -7.35 -35.11
C THR A 465 -11.01 -7.82 -36.57
N HIS A 466 -12.14 -7.58 -37.22
CA HIS A 466 -12.19 -7.61 -38.69
C HIS A 466 -11.89 -6.20 -39.21
N THR A 467 -10.76 -6.04 -39.89
CA THR A 467 -10.49 -4.84 -40.68
C THR A 467 -11.22 -5.00 -42.00
N VAL A 468 -12.39 -4.36 -42.15
CA VAL A 468 -13.07 -4.28 -43.44
C VAL A 468 -12.64 -2.98 -44.10
N SER A 469 -11.77 -3.08 -45.10
CA SER A 469 -11.40 -1.95 -45.95
C SER A 469 -12.50 -1.71 -46.98
N ASN A 470 -13.45 -0.81 -46.67
CA ASN A 470 -14.39 -0.34 -47.68
C ASN A 470 -13.73 0.80 -48.47
N VAL A 471 -13.39 0.52 -49.73
CA VAL A 471 -12.93 1.53 -50.68
C VAL A 471 -14.15 2.20 -51.28
N SER A 472 -14.41 3.44 -50.89
CA SER A 472 -15.39 4.30 -51.56
C SER A 472 -14.68 5.33 -52.44
N ALA A 473 -15.38 5.92 -53.40
CA ALA A 473 -14.86 6.97 -54.29
C ALA A 473 -14.41 8.26 -53.54
N PHE A 474 -14.65 8.36 -52.23
CA PHE A 474 -14.31 9.50 -51.39
C PHE A 474 -13.32 9.18 -50.25
N GLY A 475 -12.74 7.97 -50.23
CA GLY A 475 -11.71 7.58 -49.26
C GLY A 475 -11.92 6.19 -48.64
N THR A 476 -10.86 5.70 -47.99
CA THR A 476 -10.88 4.49 -47.15
C THR A 476 -11.40 4.81 -45.75
N THR A 477 -12.52 4.21 -45.38
CA THR A 477 -13.05 4.26 -44.01
C THR A 477 -12.76 2.94 -43.33
N ASN A 478 -11.96 2.96 -42.26
CA ASN A 478 -11.76 1.79 -41.41
C ASN A 478 -12.89 1.75 -40.39
N CYS A 479 -13.87 0.87 -40.59
CA CYS A 479 -14.88 0.57 -39.59
C CYS A 479 -14.50 -0.75 -38.89
N PHE A 480 -14.62 -0.77 -37.56
CA PHE A 480 -14.47 -1.98 -36.76
C PHE A 480 -15.81 -2.72 -36.75
N ASP A 481 -15.93 -3.76 -37.56
CA ASP A 481 -17.12 -4.61 -37.60
C ASP A 481 -16.79 -5.90 -36.83
N GLY A 482 -16.98 -5.88 -35.50
CA GLY A 482 -16.63 -7.00 -34.64
C GLY A 482 -17.50 -7.09 -33.39
N GLU A 483 -18.01 -8.29 -33.11
CA GLU A 483 -18.58 -8.64 -31.80
C GLU A 483 -17.46 -8.57 -30.75
N GLY A 484 -17.44 -7.49 -29.96
CA GLY A 484 -16.46 -7.27 -28.90
C GLY A 484 -16.86 -6.15 -27.94
N TYR A 485 -16.15 -6.03 -26.82
CA TYR A 485 -16.39 -5.01 -25.80
C TYR A 485 -15.07 -4.48 -25.22
N TRP A 486 -15.10 -3.26 -24.69
CA TRP A 486 -13.97 -2.69 -23.94
C TRP A 486 -14.10 -3.04 -22.46
N THR A 487 -13.02 -3.50 -21.84
CA THR A 487 -12.95 -3.65 -20.38
C THR A 487 -12.85 -2.28 -19.72
N ARG A 488 -13.36 -2.16 -18.49
CA ARG A 488 -13.13 -0.92 -17.72
C ARG A 488 -11.67 -0.85 -17.27
N PRO A 489 -11.04 0.34 -17.29
CA PRO A 489 -9.73 0.50 -16.66
C PRO A 489 -9.86 0.31 -15.15
N VAL A 490 -8.83 -0.28 -14.51
CA VAL A 490 -8.75 -0.41 -13.05
C VAL A 490 -7.98 0.79 -12.50
N LYS A 491 -8.62 1.54 -11.60
CA LYS A 491 -8.04 2.76 -11.04
C LYS A 491 -7.22 2.48 -9.78
N SER A 492 -6.25 3.34 -9.48
CA SER A 492 -5.45 3.25 -8.26
C SER A 492 -6.31 3.32 -6.99
N SER A 493 -7.39 4.09 -7.01
CA SER A 493 -8.34 4.22 -5.89
C SER A 493 -9.25 3.00 -5.69
N GLU A 494 -9.23 2.04 -6.60
CA GLU A 494 -10.08 0.84 -6.59
C GLU A 494 -9.30 -0.42 -6.18
N ILE A 495 -8.04 -0.26 -5.74
CA ILE A 495 -7.18 -1.38 -5.40
C ILE A 495 -6.43 -1.12 -4.10
N ILE A 496 -5.96 -2.20 -3.50
CA ILE A 496 -4.76 -2.19 -2.68
C ILE A 496 -3.77 -3.20 -3.24
N PHE A 497 -2.49 -2.97 -3.01
CA PHE A 497 -1.47 -3.99 -3.23
C PHE A 497 -1.36 -4.88 -1.98
N SER A 498 -1.17 -6.19 -2.13
CA SER A 498 -0.76 -7.07 -1.03
C SER A 498 0.68 -6.75 -0.57
N THR A 499 1.22 -7.50 0.39
CA THR A 499 2.62 -7.35 0.81
C THR A 499 3.63 -7.77 -0.27
N GLU A 500 3.22 -8.56 -1.27
CA GLU A 500 4.03 -8.95 -2.44
C GLU A 500 3.56 -8.19 -3.71
N GLY A 501 2.92 -7.04 -3.53
CA GLY A 501 2.55 -6.16 -4.63
C GLY A 501 1.38 -6.67 -5.51
N HIS A 502 0.59 -7.65 -5.06
CA HIS A 502 -0.52 -8.17 -5.87
C HIS A 502 -1.77 -7.29 -5.85
N ILE A 503 -2.40 -7.10 -7.02
CA ILE A 503 -3.63 -6.29 -7.12
C ILE A 503 -4.79 -6.99 -6.43
N LEU A 504 -5.37 -6.36 -5.42
CA LEU A 504 -6.63 -6.76 -4.80
C LEU A 504 -7.65 -5.62 -4.94
N LEU A 505 -8.81 -5.90 -5.53
CA LEU A 505 -9.83 -4.87 -5.74
C LEU A 505 -10.48 -4.48 -4.41
N THR A 506 -10.54 -3.19 -4.12
CA THR A 506 -11.35 -2.64 -3.02
C THR A 506 -12.80 -2.63 -3.50
N ALA A 507 -13.46 -3.79 -3.44
CA ALA A 507 -14.87 -3.92 -3.77
C ALA A 507 -15.69 -3.97 -2.47
N PRO A 508 -16.28 -2.85 -2.01
CA PRO A 508 -17.11 -2.85 -0.81
C PRO A 508 -18.24 -3.88 -0.88
N GLU A 509 -18.73 -4.19 -2.08
CA GLU A 509 -19.76 -5.20 -2.31
C GLU A 509 -19.29 -6.63 -1.97
N LEU A 510 -17.99 -6.96 -2.15
CA LEU A 510 -17.45 -8.25 -1.71
C LEU A 510 -17.52 -8.41 -0.18
N TYR A 511 -17.47 -7.31 0.56
CA TYR A 511 -17.43 -7.29 2.02
C TYR A 511 -18.75 -6.89 2.69
N ARG A 512 -19.76 -6.49 1.91
CA ARG A 512 -21.12 -6.24 2.41
C ARG A 512 -21.90 -7.56 2.51
N ARG A 513 -22.50 -7.82 3.67
CA ARG A 513 -23.47 -8.92 3.80
C ARG A 513 -24.73 -8.58 3.01
N ASN A 514 -25.01 -9.41 2.00
CA ASN A 514 -26.18 -9.41 1.11
C ASN A 514 -26.19 -8.34 0.01
N SER A 515 -25.55 -8.64 -1.12
CA SER A 515 -25.97 -8.14 -2.43
C SER A 515 -25.52 -9.11 -3.53
N SER A 516 -26.46 -9.94 -3.99
CA SER A 516 -26.35 -10.67 -5.25
C SER A 516 -26.55 -9.68 -6.40
N HIS A 517 -25.50 -9.09 -6.96
CA HIS A 517 -25.61 -8.23 -8.14
C HIS A 517 -24.51 -8.55 -9.16
N GLN A 518 -24.93 -8.99 -10.35
CA GLN A 518 -24.12 -9.03 -11.56
C GLN A 518 -23.83 -7.59 -12.00
N MET A 519 -22.56 -7.28 -12.26
CA MET A 519 -22.21 -6.04 -12.98
C MET A 519 -22.68 -6.19 -14.43
N ALA A 520 -23.61 -5.33 -14.85
CA ALA A 520 -24.07 -5.29 -16.22
C ALA A 520 -22.94 -4.75 -17.13
N ILE A 521 -22.53 -5.56 -18.10
CA ILE A 521 -21.64 -5.15 -19.19
C ILE A 521 -22.37 -4.11 -20.02
N LEU A 522 -21.83 -2.89 -20.06
CA LEU A 522 -22.35 -1.80 -20.89
C LEU A 522 -21.83 -1.97 -22.32
N HIS A 523 -22.71 -2.34 -23.25
CA HIS A 523 -22.47 -2.18 -24.68
C HIS A 523 -22.58 -0.70 -25.03
N GLN A 524 -21.46 -0.06 -25.34
CA GLN A 524 -21.44 1.27 -25.96
C GLN A 524 -20.68 1.19 -27.28
N CYS A 525 -21.42 1.34 -28.39
CA CYS A 525 -20.86 1.69 -29.69
C CYS A 525 -20.93 3.21 -29.82
N GLU A 526 -19.79 3.89 -29.94
CA GLU A 526 -19.74 5.27 -30.41
C GLU A 526 -19.70 5.27 -31.94
N SER A 527 -20.66 5.96 -32.57
CA SER A 527 -20.63 6.25 -33.99
C SER A 527 -19.96 7.61 -34.20
N SER A 528 -18.83 7.60 -34.91
CA SER A 528 -18.11 8.80 -35.30
C SER A 528 -18.71 9.40 -36.58
N THR A 529 -19.78 10.17 -36.44
CA THR A 529 -20.16 11.18 -37.43
C THR A 529 -20.51 12.47 -36.69
N GLY A 530 -19.61 13.45 -36.73
CA GLY A 530 -19.90 14.80 -36.25
C GLY A 530 -20.88 15.50 -37.19
N PHE A 531 -21.91 16.15 -36.62
CA PHE A 531 -22.29 17.57 -36.80
C PHE A 531 -23.65 17.86 -36.12
N GLU A 532 -23.63 18.85 -35.21
CA GLU A 532 -24.69 19.79 -34.75
C GLU A 532 -26.07 19.38 -34.17
N ASN A 533 -26.28 19.85 -32.92
CA ASN A 533 -27.47 20.49 -32.29
C ASN A 533 -28.90 19.99 -32.55
N ASN A 534 -29.55 19.41 -31.52
CA ASN A 534 -30.59 20.03 -30.69
C ASN A 534 -31.41 19.01 -29.86
N GLN A 535 -31.69 19.39 -28.61
CA GLN A 535 -32.82 19.02 -27.74
C GLN A 535 -33.43 17.61 -27.84
N VAL A 536 -33.16 16.77 -26.85
CA VAL A 536 -34.18 15.87 -26.27
C VAL A 536 -34.04 15.86 -24.75
N GLU A 537 -35.01 16.48 -24.09
CA GLU A 537 -35.28 16.32 -22.67
C GLU A 537 -35.85 14.92 -22.38
N SER A 538 -35.38 14.36 -21.27
CA SER A 538 -36.04 13.36 -20.43
C SER A 538 -36.32 11.97 -21.03
N LEU A 539 -35.61 10.98 -20.51
CA LEU A 539 -36.23 9.80 -19.91
C LEU A 539 -35.30 9.29 -18.80
N SER A 540 -35.84 9.31 -17.60
CA SER A 540 -35.20 9.00 -16.34
C SER A 540 -34.71 7.54 -16.29
N SER A 541 -33.45 7.29 -16.65
CA SER A 541 -32.71 6.18 -16.07
C SER A 541 -32.01 6.69 -14.81
N ARG A 542 -32.59 6.44 -13.64
CA ARG A 542 -31.85 6.43 -12.36
C ARG A 542 -30.83 5.29 -12.43
N LYS A 543 -29.77 5.46 -13.23
CA LYS A 543 -28.55 4.70 -13.08
C LYS A 543 -27.88 5.26 -11.84
N TYR A 544 -27.83 4.45 -10.78
CA TYR A 544 -26.88 4.65 -9.71
C TYR A 544 -25.49 4.64 -10.34
N SER A 545 -25.01 5.81 -10.75
CA SER A 545 -23.59 6.10 -10.77
C SER A 545 -23.13 5.88 -9.33
N SER A 546 -22.55 4.71 -9.04
CA SER A 546 -21.68 4.56 -7.89
C SER A 546 -20.47 5.46 -8.15
N SER A 547 -20.64 6.77 -7.91
CA SER A 547 -19.51 7.67 -7.72
C SER A 547 -18.81 7.14 -6.47
N GLY A 548 -17.80 6.30 -6.68
CA GLY A 548 -17.02 5.68 -5.62
C GLY A 548 -16.61 6.73 -4.61
N TYR A 549 -16.94 6.47 -3.34
CA TYR A 549 -16.49 7.30 -2.23
C TYR A 549 -15.03 7.01 -2.00
N MET A 550 -14.23 8.04 -1.86
CA MET A 550 -12.85 7.94 -1.42
C MET A 550 -12.75 8.64 -0.06
N PRO A 551 -12.79 7.88 1.04
CA PRO A 551 -12.64 8.45 2.38
C PRO A 551 -11.27 9.13 2.52
N LEU A 552 -11.13 10.08 3.43
CA LEU A 552 -9.84 10.73 3.68
C LEU A 552 -9.28 10.32 5.03
N GLY A 553 -7.96 10.23 5.08
CA GLY A 553 -7.22 10.21 6.32
C GLY A 553 -7.03 11.59 6.86
N LEU A 554 -7.62 11.87 8.03
CA LEU A 554 -7.16 12.98 8.85
C LEU A 554 -6.12 12.42 9.80
N SER A 555 -4.85 12.53 9.40
CA SER A 555 -3.73 12.18 10.25
C SER A 555 -3.45 13.35 11.19
N VAL A 556 -3.30 13.03 12.48
CA VAL A 556 -3.12 14.03 13.52
C VAL A 556 -1.78 13.79 14.19
N ARG A 557 -1.00 14.86 14.27
CA ARG A 557 0.31 14.89 14.87
C ARG A 557 0.33 15.89 16.00
N TYR A 558 1.05 15.53 17.04
CA TYR A 558 1.45 16.44 18.10
C TYR A 558 2.94 16.68 17.95
N LYS A 559 3.33 17.93 17.61
CA LYS A 559 4.70 18.27 17.19
C LYS A 559 5.15 17.38 16.02
N ASN A 560 6.16 16.54 16.24
CA ASN A 560 6.69 15.62 15.23
C ASN A 560 6.21 14.16 15.36
N THR A 561 5.32 13.88 16.31
CA THR A 561 4.84 12.53 16.60
C THR A 561 3.43 12.35 16.07
N HIS A 562 3.22 11.31 15.25
CA HIS A 562 1.88 10.90 14.85
C HIS A 562 1.15 10.27 16.03
N VAL A 563 -0.06 10.77 16.29
CA VAL A 563 -0.89 10.38 17.44
C VAL A 563 -2.02 9.45 17.01
N GLY A 564 -2.45 9.56 15.75
CA GLY A 564 -3.47 8.70 15.17
C GLY A 564 -4.00 9.25 13.86
N THR A 565 -4.67 8.38 13.11
CA THR A 565 -5.42 8.77 11.92
C THR A 565 -6.90 8.41 12.12
N ILE A 566 -7.78 9.36 11.82
CA ILE A 566 -9.23 9.15 11.81
C ILE A 566 -9.79 9.23 10.39
N LEU A 567 -10.88 8.53 10.16
CA LEU A 567 -11.59 8.56 8.88
C LEU A 567 -12.43 9.85 8.78
N ALA A 568 -12.28 10.53 7.66
CA ALA A 568 -13.03 11.73 7.32
C ALA A 568 -13.77 11.54 5.98
N SER A 569 -15.00 12.02 5.91
CA SER A 569 -15.75 12.10 4.65
C SER A 569 -15.53 13.49 4.03
N PRO A 570 -14.96 13.61 2.81
CA PRO A 570 -14.84 14.90 2.15
C PRO A 570 -16.18 15.42 1.65
N ALA A 571 -16.35 16.74 1.68
CA ALA A 571 -17.46 17.40 1.02
C ALA A 571 -17.30 17.45 -0.50
N LYS A 572 -18.43 17.39 -1.22
CA LYS A 572 -18.51 17.57 -2.69
C LYS A 572 -18.51 19.04 -3.13
N PHE A 573 -18.24 19.96 -2.19
CA PHE A 573 -18.09 21.40 -2.38
C PHE A 573 -16.87 21.87 -1.59
N GLY A 574 -16.45 23.12 -1.78
CA GLY A 574 -15.18 23.59 -1.22
C GLY A 574 -13.97 23.04 -1.97
N GLN A 575 -12.78 23.30 -1.43
CA GLN A 575 -11.55 22.75 -1.98
C GLN A 575 -11.57 21.22 -1.92
N GLN A 576 -11.55 20.58 -3.08
CA GLN A 576 -11.48 19.14 -3.17
C GLN A 576 -10.07 18.68 -2.85
N ILE A 577 -9.92 17.85 -1.82
CA ILE A 577 -8.62 17.24 -1.47
C ILE A 577 -8.32 16.06 -2.41
N ILE A 578 -9.35 15.50 -3.05
CA ILE A 578 -9.24 14.44 -4.05
C ILE A 578 -8.56 15.02 -5.31
N ASN A 579 -7.49 14.38 -5.80
CA ASN A 579 -6.70 14.77 -6.98
C ASN A 579 -5.85 16.06 -6.87
N THR A 580 -5.64 16.60 -5.68
CA THR A 580 -4.77 17.79 -5.55
C THR A 580 -3.33 17.41 -5.26
N LYS A 581 -2.37 18.16 -5.83
CA LYS A 581 -0.93 18.11 -5.51
C LYS A 581 -0.63 18.57 -4.06
N LEU A 582 -1.62 18.61 -3.17
CA LEU A 582 -1.60 19.33 -1.92
C LEU A 582 -1.88 18.35 -0.77
N THR A 583 -0.84 18.00 -0.04
CA THR A 583 -0.97 17.66 1.38
C THR A 583 -1.32 18.95 2.10
N LEU A 584 -2.54 19.09 2.61
CA LEU A 584 -2.88 20.25 3.43
C LEU A 584 -2.38 19.97 4.85
N GLU A 585 -1.40 20.75 5.27
CA GLU A 585 -0.88 20.78 6.63
C GLU A 585 -1.35 22.08 7.28
N ALA A 586 -2.01 21.95 8.43
CA ALA A 586 -2.51 23.10 9.17
C ALA A 586 -2.54 22.79 10.66
N PHE A 587 -2.40 23.84 11.47
CA PHE A 587 -2.65 23.74 12.90
C PHE A 587 -4.11 23.33 13.15
N PHE A 588 -4.35 22.51 14.16
CA PHE A 588 -5.67 21.97 14.47
C PHE A 588 -6.21 22.55 15.77
N ASP A 589 -7.36 23.20 15.71
CA ASP A 589 -8.07 23.65 16.91
C ASP A 589 -8.85 22.47 17.50
N LEU A 590 -8.42 21.98 18.67
CA LEU A 590 -9.07 20.89 19.39
C LEU A 590 -10.41 21.29 20.02
N GLU A 591 -10.70 22.58 20.15
CA GLU A 591 -11.95 23.04 20.75
C GLU A 591 -13.01 23.36 19.67
N PRO A 592 -14.13 22.63 19.61
CA PRO A 592 -15.15 22.88 18.60
C PRO A 592 -15.83 24.26 18.73
N VAL A 593 -16.02 24.94 17.60
CA VAL A 593 -16.60 26.30 17.49
C VAL A 593 -18.13 26.26 17.48
N GLY A 594 -18.71 25.65 18.52
CA GLY A 594 -20.17 25.54 18.65
C GLY A 594 -20.83 24.96 17.40
N ASN A 595 -21.84 25.65 16.85
CA ASN A 595 -22.55 25.22 15.64
C ASN A 595 -22.16 25.98 14.35
N GLY A 596 -21.33 27.03 14.40
CA GLY A 596 -20.87 27.78 13.21
C GLY A 596 -21.97 28.36 12.30
N CYS A 597 -23.21 28.52 12.77
CA CYS A 597 -24.30 29.03 11.93
C CYS A 597 -24.35 30.57 11.84
N ASP A 598 -23.82 31.24 12.85
CA ASP A 598 -23.78 32.69 12.92
C ASP A 598 -22.49 33.22 12.30
N THR A 599 -22.53 34.44 11.76
CA THR A 599 -21.35 35.14 11.24
C THR A 599 -20.42 35.50 12.39
N ILE A 600 -19.14 35.19 12.25
CA ILE A 600 -18.11 35.50 13.25
C ILE A 600 -17.43 36.82 12.84
N SER A 601 -17.35 37.77 13.76
CA SER A 601 -16.66 39.04 13.49
C SER A 601 -15.15 38.81 13.30
N PRO A 602 -14.52 39.38 12.27
CA PRO A 602 -13.07 39.27 12.03
C PRO A 602 -12.20 39.79 13.19
N SER A 603 -12.75 40.62 14.07
CA SER A 603 -12.05 41.19 15.24
C SER A 603 -12.40 40.49 16.56
N SER A 604 -13.02 39.31 16.51
CA SER A 604 -13.36 38.55 17.71
C SER A 604 -12.19 37.70 18.17
N LEU A 605 -12.09 37.45 19.48
CA LEU A 605 -11.12 36.50 20.06
C LEU A 605 -11.22 35.11 19.41
N LEU A 606 -12.43 34.73 18.98
CA LEU A 606 -12.65 33.49 18.26
C LEU A 606 -11.99 33.50 16.88
N SER A 607 -12.08 34.60 16.12
CA SER A 607 -11.42 34.74 14.82
C SER A 607 -9.89 34.69 14.96
N GLU A 608 -9.33 35.32 15.99
CA GLU A 608 -7.89 35.23 16.30
C GLU A 608 -7.45 33.79 16.62
N ARG A 609 -8.26 33.04 17.38
CA ARG A 609 -7.95 31.65 17.75
C ARG A 609 -7.90 30.70 16.55
N ILE A 610 -8.82 30.88 15.59
CA ILE A 610 -9.03 29.93 14.49
C ILE A 610 -8.32 30.32 13.19
N SER A 611 -7.78 31.53 13.11
CA SER A 611 -7.11 32.03 11.91
C SER A 611 -5.95 31.12 11.50
N GLY A 612 -5.95 30.67 10.24
CA GLY A 612 -4.97 29.74 9.68
C GLY A 612 -5.07 28.29 10.17
N LYS A 613 -6.10 27.94 10.96
CA LYS A 613 -6.26 26.61 11.55
C LYS A 613 -7.35 25.79 10.86
N MET A 614 -7.23 24.47 10.96
CA MET A 614 -8.30 23.51 10.73
C MET A 614 -9.18 23.45 11.98
N VAL A 615 -10.48 23.68 11.80
CA VAL A 615 -11.40 23.98 12.91
C VAL A 615 -12.51 22.95 13.00
N MET A 616 -12.79 22.49 14.22
CA MET A 616 -13.93 21.62 14.47
C MET A 616 -15.23 22.39 14.69
N VAL A 617 -16.35 21.87 14.18
CA VAL A 617 -17.68 22.47 14.37
C VAL A 617 -18.75 21.39 14.51
N TYR A 618 -19.69 21.56 15.45
CA TYR A 618 -20.80 20.63 15.60
C TYR A 618 -21.88 20.81 14.51
N ARG A 619 -22.63 19.73 14.28
CA ARG A 619 -23.91 19.83 13.57
C ARG A 619 -24.82 20.84 14.24
N GLY A 620 -25.60 21.55 13.43
CA GLY A 620 -26.57 22.56 13.88
C GLY A 620 -27.64 22.77 12.81
N ASN A 621 -28.35 23.89 12.89
CA ASN A 621 -29.59 24.07 12.13
C ASN A 621 -29.40 24.66 10.71
N CYS A 622 -28.21 25.19 10.41
CA CYS A 622 -27.84 25.71 9.09
C CYS A 622 -27.12 24.65 8.24
N THR A 623 -26.99 24.92 6.95
CA THR A 623 -26.33 24.03 5.98
C THR A 623 -24.82 23.95 6.23
N PHE A 624 -24.20 22.82 5.83
CA PHE A 624 -22.76 22.63 5.98
C PHE A 624 -21.95 23.66 5.19
N ALA A 625 -22.40 24.01 3.98
CA ALA A 625 -21.80 25.05 3.16
C ALA A 625 -21.81 26.42 3.86
N ARG A 626 -22.93 26.79 4.50
CA ARG A 626 -23.02 28.05 5.26
C ARG A 626 -22.04 28.08 6.44
N LYS A 627 -21.91 26.98 7.19
CA LYS A 627 -20.94 26.88 8.30
C LYS A 627 -19.51 27.06 7.80
N ALA A 628 -19.16 26.36 6.73
CA ALA A 628 -17.84 26.43 6.14
C ALA A 628 -17.50 27.85 5.70
N LEU A 629 -18.43 28.53 5.02
CA LEU A 629 -18.26 29.92 4.58
C LEU A 629 -18.08 30.89 5.76
N ASN A 630 -18.88 30.75 6.83
CA ASN A 630 -18.76 31.62 8.00
C ASN A 630 -17.39 31.45 8.71
N LEU A 631 -16.90 30.22 8.81
CA LEU A 631 -15.60 29.91 9.43
C LEU A 631 -14.43 30.35 8.53
N GLU A 632 -14.56 30.17 7.22
CA GLU A 632 -13.60 30.67 6.23
C GLU A 632 -13.46 32.19 6.31
N GLN A 633 -14.58 32.91 6.37
CA GLN A 633 -14.58 34.38 6.52
C GLN A 633 -13.95 34.84 7.84
N ALA A 634 -13.94 33.98 8.86
CA ALA A 634 -13.29 34.23 10.14
C ALA A 634 -11.81 33.78 10.18
N GLY A 635 -11.26 33.34 9.04
CA GLY A 635 -9.85 33.02 8.86
C GLY A 635 -9.49 31.53 8.93
N ALA A 636 -10.46 30.62 9.08
CA ALA A 636 -10.17 29.18 9.13
C ALA A 636 -9.53 28.71 7.82
N ALA A 637 -8.49 27.86 7.92
CA ALA A 637 -7.84 27.22 6.77
C ALA A 637 -8.57 25.94 6.29
N GLY A 638 -9.50 25.42 7.09
CA GLY A 638 -10.37 24.31 6.74
C GLY A 638 -11.31 23.91 7.88
N VAL A 639 -12.31 23.09 7.59
CA VAL A 639 -13.42 22.81 8.51
C VAL A 639 -13.67 21.32 8.67
N VAL A 640 -13.77 20.88 9.93
CA VAL A 640 -14.08 19.50 10.34
C VAL A 640 -15.43 19.47 11.05
N ILE A 641 -16.44 18.94 10.38
CA ILE A 641 -17.81 18.86 10.90
C ILE A 641 -17.94 17.60 11.74
N ILE A 642 -18.26 17.77 13.02
CA ILE A 642 -18.49 16.67 13.96
C ILE A 642 -19.92 16.17 13.80
N ASN A 643 -20.06 14.93 13.33
CA ASN A 643 -21.35 14.26 13.26
C ASN A 643 -21.72 13.64 14.61
N THR A 644 -22.68 14.28 15.29
CA THR A 644 -23.24 13.87 16.58
C THR A 644 -24.48 12.98 16.48
N ALA A 645 -24.93 12.63 15.27
CA ALA A 645 -26.08 11.74 15.12
C ALA A 645 -25.73 10.35 15.69
N ARG A 646 -26.59 9.80 16.56
CA ARG A 646 -26.40 8.44 17.11
C ARG A 646 -26.44 7.43 15.98
N VAL A 647 -25.29 6.84 15.66
CA VAL A 647 -25.19 5.74 14.71
C VAL A 647 -25.23 4.43 15.52
N PRO A 648 -26.15 3.49 15.22
CA PRO A 648 -26.11 2.17 15.84
C PRO A 648 -24.74 1.52 15.60
N TYR A 649 -24.15 0.87 16.61
CA TYR A 649 -22.80 0.25 16.54
C TYR A 649 -22.60 -0.68 15.31
N LYS A 650 -23.68 -1.33 14.83
CA LYS A 650 -23.65 -2.15 13.60
C LYS A 650 -23.59 -1.35 12.29
N LYS A 651 -24.01 -0.08 12.28
CA LYS A 651 -23.97 0.85 11.13
C LYS A 651 -22.71 1.75 11.11
N TYR A 652 -21.95 1.80 12.20
CA TYR A 652 -20.63 2.46 12.26
C TYR A 652 -19.65 1.91 11.21
N ARG A 653 -19.82 0.64 10.83
CA ARG A 653 -18.85 -0.18 10.08
C ARG A 653 -18.66 0.17 8.60
N THR A 654 -19.49 1.03 7.98
CA THR A 654 -19.46 1.24 6.51
C THR A 654 -19.98 2.59 6.02
N GLN A 655 -20.35 3.54 6.90
CA GLN A 655 -21.01 4.78 6.47
C GLN A 655 -20.02 5.92 6.20
N PHE A 656 -19.71 6.11 4.92
CA PHE A 656 -19.21 7.39 4.41
C PHE A 656 -20.38 8.35 4.20
N TYR A 657 -20.20 9.60 4.60
CA TYR A 657 -21.25 10.61 4.47
C TYR A 657 -21.07 11.40 3.18
N LEU A 658 -22.12 11.42 2.37
CA LEU A 658 -22.25 12.43 1.33
C LEU A 658 -22.50 13.79 1.97
N ILE A 659 -21.53 14.68 1.84
CA ILE A 659 -21.72 16.11 2.13
C ILE A 659 -21.92 16.81 0.81
N TRP A 660 -23.19 16.97 0.43
CA TRP A 660 -23.55 17.77 -0.74
C TRP A 660 -23.69 19.23 -0.38
N ASP A 661 -23.51 20.06 -1.40
CA ASP A 661 -23.94 21.45 -1.32
C ASP A 661 -25.46 21.51 -1.16
N ASP A 662 -25.94 22.60 -0.58
CA ASP A 662 -27.36 22.85 -0.48
C ASP A 662 -27.97 23.31 -1.82
N ARG A 663 -29.30 23.38 -1.89
CA ARG A 663 -30.01 23.84 -3.10
C ARG A 663 -29.68 25.27 -3.49
N SER A 664 -29.17 26.08 -2.54
CA SER A 664 -28.72 27.45 -2.79
C SER A 664 -27.33 27.53 -3.43
N LYS A 665 -26.62 26.41 -3.59
CA LYS A 665 -25.29 26.32 -4.23
C LYS A 665 -24.23 27.22 -3.56
N ILE A 666 -24.38 27.48 -2.26
CA ILE A 666 -23.48 28.38 -1.52
C ILE A 666 -22.08 27.78 -1.39
N GLY A 667 -21.97 26.45 -1.39
CA GLY A 667 -20.71 25.71 -1.31
C GLY A 667 -19.75 25.97 -2.48
N GLN A 668 -20.21 26.54 -3.60
CA GLN A 668 -19.34 27.02 -4.68
C GLN A 668 -18.46 28.20 -4.27
N ASN A 669 -18.88 28.95 -3.23
CA ASN A 669 -18.14 30.10 -2.70
C ASN A 669 -17.18 29.71 -1.57
N VAL A 670 -17.17 28.44 -1.16
CA VAL A 670 -16.23 27.94 -0.16
C VAL A 670 -14.92 27.61 -0.88
N SER A 671 -13.79 28.14 -0.42
CA SER A 671 -12.48 27.88 -1.04
C SER A 671 -11.54 27.05 -0.17
N ILE A 672 -11.96 26.69 1.05
CA ILE A 672 -11.25 25.83 1.99
C ILE A 672 -11.78 24.38 1.97
N PRO A 673 -10.99 23.39 2.43
CA PRO A 673 -11.45 22.01 2.55
C PRO A 673 -12.50 21.85 3.66
N VAL A 674 -13.50 21.00 3.39
CA VAL A 674 -14.57 20.67 4.34
C VAL A 674 -14.69 19.17 4.48
N LEU A 675 -14.67 18.71 5.73
CA LEU A 675 -14.69 17.30 6.10
C LEU A 675 -15.81 17.02 7.10
N MET A 676 -16.23 15.76 7.20
CA MET A 676 -17.06 15.28 8.30
C MET A 676 -16.44 14.05 8.95
N VAL A 677 -16.43 14.05 10.28
CA VAL A 677 -15.91 12.98 11.13
C VAL A 677 -16.98 12.55 12.12
N LEU A 678 -16.89 11.34 12.64
CA LEU A 678 -17.80 10.86 13.67
C LEU A 678 -17.40 11.41 15.03
N ALA A 679 -18.39 11.72 15.88
CA ALA A 679 -18.13 12.24 17.22
C ALA A 679 -17.30 11.26 18.08
N GLU A 680 -17.44 9.95 17.90
CA GLU A 680 -16.65 8.96 18.65
C GLU A 680 -15.18 8.99 18.21
N ASP A 681 -14.90 9.14 16.92
CA ASP A 681 -13.53 9.26 16.39
C ASP A 681 -12.83 10.51 16.92
N VAL A 682 -13.57 11.63 17.00
CA VAL A 682 -13.05 12.88 17.60
C VAL A 682 -12.76 12.71 19.08
N ASN A 683 -13.69 12.14 19.85
CA ASN A 683 -13.49 11.91 21.28
C ASN A 683 -12.27 11.02 21.54
N ARG A 684 -12.10 9.98 20.72
CA ARG A 684 -10.96 9.08 20.77
C ARG A 684 -9.65 9.80 20.44
N LEU A 685 -9.64 10.62 19.39
CA LEU A 685 -8.47 11.40 19.01
C LEU A 685 -8.05 12.35 20.14
N VAL A 686 -9.00 13.09 20.71
CA VAL A 686 -8.75 13.98 21.85
C VAL A 686 -8.18 13.20 23.04
N GLN A 687 -8.69 12.00 23.30
CA GLN A 687 -8.14 11.14 24.35
C GLN A 687 -6.71 10.69 24.05
N LEU A 688 -6.40 10.27 22.82
CA LEU A 688 -5.05 9.88 22.42
C LEU A 688 -4.05 11.03 22.59
N ILE A 689 -4.44 12.25 22.23
CA ILE A 689 -3.60 13.44 22.41
C ILE A 689 -3.35 13.70 23.90
N LYS A 690 -4.39 13.66 24.73
CA LYS A 690 -4.26 13.83 26.19
C LYS A 690 -3.40 12.76 26.83
N ASP A 691 -3.55 11.50 26.44
CA ASP A 691 -2.73 10.40 26.94
C ASP A 691 -1.27 10.57 26.51
N HIS A 692 -1.03 11.05 25.29
CA HIS A 692 0.31 11.37 24.81
C HIS A 692 0.95 12.52 25.60
N GLU A 693 0.23 13.63 25.82
CA GLU A 693 0.68 14.74 26.67
C GLU A 693 1.01 14.26 28.08
N LEU A 694 0.14 13.45 28.69
CA LEU A 694 0.37 12.90 30.03
C LEU A 694 1.61 12.00 30.09
N LYS A 695 1.81 11.14 29.09
CA LYS A 695 3.01 10.28 28.95
C LYS A 695 4.28 11.12 28.74
N SER A 696 4.20 12.22 27.99
CA SER A 696 5.31 13.16 27.79
C SER A 696 5.70 13.90 29.08
N LEU A 697 4.71 14.30 29.89
CA LEU A 697 4.92 14.96 31.18
C LEU A 697 5.56 14.01 32.22
N LEU A 698 5.19 12.73 32.20
CA LEU A 698 5.78 11.70 33.05
C LEU A 698 7.23 11.35 32.68
N THR A 699 7.60 11.50 31.40
CA THR A 699 8.99 11.32 30.95
C THR A 699 9.87 12.53 31.30
N VAL A 700 9.34 13.76 31.20
CA VAL A 700 10.05 14.99 31.58
C VAL A 700 10.25 15.12 33.10
N LYS A 701 9.30 14.67 33.94
CA LYS A 701 9.47 14.72 35.41
C LYS A 701 10.66 13.93 35.96
N ASN A 702 11.23 13.00 35.19
CA ASN A 702 12.47 12.31 35.56
C ASN A 702 13.74 13.08 35.19
N HIS A 703 13.64 14.20 34.46
CA HIS A 703 14.77 15.05 34.07
C HIS A 703 14.49 16.52 34.44
N ARG A 704 14.95 16.89 35.65
CA ARG A 704 15.11 18.24 36.24
C ARG A 704 13.89 18.86 36.96
N LYS A 705 14.16 19.18 38.23
CA LYS A 705 13.49 20.20 39.04
C LYS A 705 13.73 21.58 38.41
N HIS A 706 12.71 22.19 37.82
CA HIS A 706 12.49 23.64 37.88
C HIS A 706 11.02 23.93 37.60
N LYS A 707 10.34 24.54 38.57
CA LYS A 707 8.99 25.10 38.44
C LYS A 707 9.12 26.44 37.71
N GLN A 708 8.57 26.55 36.50
CA GLN A 708 8.12 27.82 35.96
C GLN A 708 6.96 27.58 34.98
N SER A 709 6.08 28.58 34.89
CA SER A 709 4.75 28.66 34.29
C SER A 709 4.49 27.85 33.00
N PHE A 710 3.45 27.02 33.00
CA PHE A 710 2.97 26.20 31.87
C PHE A 710 1.58 26.67 31.39
N LEU A 711 1.48 27.88 30.84
CA LEU A 711 0.24 28.36 30.20
C LEU A 711 0.46 29.06 28.84
N GLU A 712 1.61 28.83 28.19
CA GLU A 712 1.94 29.47 26.89
C GLU A 712 2.46 28.49 25.80
N GLU A 713 2.21 27.18 25.88
CA GLU A 713 2.49 26.24 24.77
C GLU A 713 1.19 25.56 24.31
N GLU A 714 0.28 26.29 23.66
CA GLU A 714 -0.83 25.71 22.84
C GLU A 714 -0.38 25.35 21.41
N ASP A 715 0.90 25.53 21.07
CA ASP A 715 1.50 25.16 19.80
C ASP A 715 2.14 23.75 19.95
N GLU A 716 1.89 22.70 19.17
CA GLU A 716 1.71 22.59 17.74
C GLU A 716 0.94 21.28 17.43
N ILE A 717 -0.40 21.28 17.53
CA ILE A 717 -1.18 20.16 16.98
C ILE A 717 -1.34 20.42 15.49
N VAL A 718 -0.84 19.51 14.69
CA VAL A 718 -0.84 19.64 13.23
C VAL A 718 -1.64 18.49 12.66
N VAL A 719 -2.56 18.81 11.76
CA VAL A 719 -3.24 17.81 10.95
C VAL A 719 -2.69 17.82 9.55
N SER A 720 -2.44 16.62 9.02
CA SER A 720 -2.16 16.41 7.61
C SER A 720 -3.30 15.66 6.96
N LEU A 721 -3.85 16.26 5.92
CA LEU A 721 -4.82 15.61 5.06
C LEU A 721 -4.10 14.86 3.95
N SER A 722 -4.29 13.55 3.94
CA SER A 722 -3.82 12.70 2.85
C SER A 722 -5.03 12.16 2.10
N SER A 723 -5.04 12.41 0.79
CA SER A 723 -5.96 11.76 -0.14
C SER A 723 -5.58 10.31 -0.42
N TRP A 724 -4.72 9.69 0.39
CA TRP A 724 -4.17 8.35 0.17
C TRP A 724 -4.37 7.38 1.34
N LEU A 725 -5.30 7.67 2.24
CA LEU A 725 -6.20 6.55 2.57
C LEU A 725 -6.92 6.27 1.25
N TRP A 726 -6.89 5.01 0.78
CA TRP A 726 -7.40 4.45 -0.50
C TRP A 726 -6.41 4.45 -1.67
#